data_AF-A0A9P6VVB6-F1
#
_entry.id   AF-A0A9P6VVB6-F1
#
_cell.length_a   1.000
_cell.length_b   1.000
_cell.length_c   1.000
_cell.angle_alpha   90.00
_cell.angle_beta   90.00
_cell.angle_gamma   90.00
#
_symmetry.space_group_name_H-M   'P 1'
#
loop_
_entity.id
_entity.type
_entity.pdbx_description
1 polymer ?
#
loop_
_entity_poly.entity_id
_entity_poly.type
_entity_poly.pdbx_seq_one_letter_code
_entity_poly.pdbx_strand_id
1 'polypeptide(L)'
;MLFTASSFAAVALLSASAVSAQSIPAAADATQLATVSAQYANSGLNETGNAGFGISLDAKALLNVILASGEQVQNGQAYSVDQVSTMPTISVTPSNETAAWFNSSSTYTLTLADASSLGDPDAEGNYRHFLANGLTGEAGSESNLTFVPEGGNVITNFAAPGPISGTGPHRYAWLMFVQPSDFQAPQNLSTEGTAPGHWYVQSYVQSTGLELVAASFFTVEVGSPTGSVASTMPVQILHAQTSVSVASSSAAGASSTAHSSGASHSGSSSSAASPSSTGAPSSGATKSVAFSLGAGLVGLVGLIPSDYRPVSVEAETHGLRVTWPESAFESSYSSFYPWSFLIEHAYNPSLVRQEQLPGANDHKIYWDKSIASDPPMVNYEQVMTTEEGDIYGFCLVSGIPGTPEATEALIRRIAFIRETHYGGFWDFTANLEHGDLAYSEVRLEAHTDTTYFTDPCGLQLFHLLSPSTTHTGGHNLLVDGFRAARVLQDQHPEHYDLLSNLPIPSHASGSGSASMPSGVHMRPLRKYPVFNHDENGQLVMVRWNGDDRGVVGGGGGAFEGETMDRWYDALRTWEGILRSDEAQLWSKMEVGTAVIFDNLRVLHGRSAFSGSRRLCGAYVNGDDYRSRLRGLQRQFGGGDPRLAALRAQIKERWGLAGRSEPSEAGSQAWEGYL
;
A
#
# COMPACT_ATOMS: atom_id res chain seq x y z
N MET A 1 47.44 17.52 30.99
CA MET A 1 46.98 18.91 31.20
C MET A 1 45.99 19.21 30.08
N LEU A 2 44.70 19.04 30.34
CA LEU A 2 43.73 20.06 30.80
C LEU A 2 43.20 20.96 29.66
N PHE A 3 41.96 20.64 29.24
CA PHE A 3 40.82 21.47 28.81
C PHE A 3 41.02 22.51 27.68
N THR A 4 40.13 22.62 26.68
CA THR A 4 38.68 22.87 26.81
C THR A 4 37.88 22.44 25.58
N ALA A 5 36.63 22.05 25.82
CA ALA A 5 35.58 21.74 24.85
C ALA A 5 34.95 23.00 24.25
N SER A 6 34.39 22.90 23.04
CA SER A 6 33.43 23.87 22.50
C SER A 6 32.26 23.13 21.87
N SER A 7 31.13 23.23 22.57
CA SER A 7 29.82 22.70 22.20
C SER A 7 29.26 23.45 20.99
N PHE A 8 28.82 22.73 19.95
CA PHE A 8 27.87 23.27 18.98
C PHE A 8 26.46 23.03 19.52
N ALA A 9 25.85 24.11 20.02
CA ALA A 9 24.44 24.14 20.38
C ALA A 9 23.60 24.09 19.08
N ALA A 10 22.83 23.02 18.92
CA ALA A 10 21.70 23.03 18.00
C ALA A 10 20.68 24.04 18.54
N VAL A 11 20.40 25.10 17.78
CA VAL A 11 19.31 26.02 18.07
C VAL A 11 18.01 25.27 17.83
N ALA A 12 17.46 24.71 18.91
CA ALA A 12 16.06 24.33 18.96
C ALA A 12 15.24 25.62 18.82
N LEU A 13 14.57 25.79 17.68
CA LEU A 13 13.46 26.72 17.58
C LEU A 13 12.32 26.17 18.44
N LEU A 14 12.36 26.53 19.73
CA LEU A 14 11.20 26.51 20.62
C LEU A 14 10.19 27.50 20.04
N SER A 15 9.29 27.03 19.17
CA SER A 15 7.96 27.60 19.14
C SER A 15 7.30 27.22 20.46
N ALA A 16 7.38 28.12 21.45
CA ALA A 16 6.50 28.09 22.60
C ALA A 16 5.08 28.33 22.09
N SER A 17 4.44 27.28 21.60
CA SER A 17 3.00 27.22 21.50
C SER A 17 2.48 27.29 22.91
N ALA A 18 1.83 28.40 23.28
CA ALA A 18 1.06 28.45 24.51
C ALA A 18 0.16 27.21 24.54
N VAL A 19 0.29 26.38 25.58
CA VAL A 19 -0.63 25.28 25.86
C VAL A 19 -1.97 25.92 26.15
N SER A 20 -2.77 26.18 25.11
CA SER A 20 -4.20 26.41 25.31
C SER A 20 -4.74 25.06 25.74
N ALA A 21 -5.27 24.96 26.96
CA ALA A 21 -6.12 23.85 27.33
C ALA A 21 -7.23 23.76 26.27
N GLN A 22 -7.11 22.80 25.36
CA GLN A 22 -8.20 22.52 24.43
C GLN A 22 -9.35 22.02 25.29
N SER A 23 -10.44 22.80 25.30
CA SER A 23 -11.68 22.36 25.93
C SER A 23 -12.22 21.17 25.16
N ILE A 24 -12.52 20.07 25.85
CA ILE A 24 -13.26 18.95 25.26
C ILE A 24 -14.53 19.50 24.61
N PRO A 25 -14.76 19.27 23.30
CA PRO A 25 -15.92 19.79 22.62
C PRO A 25 -17.21 19.16 23.14
N ALA A 26 -18.34 19.86 23.04
CA ALA A 26 -19.64 19.33 23.44
C ALA A 26 -20.12 18.15 22.56
N ALA A 27 -19.67 18.11 21.31
CA ALA A 27 -19.92 17.04 20.34
C ALA A 27 -18.74 16.98 19.37
N ALA A 28 -18.40 15.80 18.86
CA ALA A 28 -17.39 15.66 17.83
C ALA A 28 -17.96 16.04 16.46
N ASP A 29 -17.17 16.76 15.66
CA ASP A 29 -17.49 17.01 14.26
C ASP A 29 -16.82 16.01 13.31
N ALA A 30 -17.33 15.91 12.09
CA ALA A 30 -16.84 14.96 11.09
C ALA A 30 -15.36 15.20 10.71
N THR A 31 -14.88 16.44 10.77
CA THR A 31 -13.48 16.77 10.48
C THR A 31 -12.56 16.25 11.57
N GLN A 32 -12.95 16.39 12.83
CA GLN A 32 -12.21 15.86 13.98
C GLN A 32 -12.12 14.33 13.92
N LEU A 33 -13.23 13.64 13.61
CA LEU A 33 -13.25 12.17 13.49
C LEU A 33 -12.39 11.66 12.32
N ALA A 34 -12.48 12.32 11.16
CA ALA A 34 -11.61 11.99 10.02
C ALA A 34 -10.14 12.25 10.33
N THR A 35 -9.83 13.35 11.03
CA THR A 35 -8.46 13.70 11.45
C THR A 35 -7.87 12.65 12.38
N VAL A 36 -8.62 12.21 13.40
CA VAL A 36 -8.14 11.17 14.32
C VAL A 36 -7.92 9.84 13.60
N SER A 37 -8.83 9.45 12.70
CA SER A 37 -8.68 8.23 11.90
C SER A 37 -7.43 8.27 11.00
N ALA A 38 -7.18 9.41 10.35
CA ALA A 38 -5.99 9.63 9.54
C ALA A 38 -4.70 9.64 10.39
N GLN A 39 -4.69 10.32 11.54
CA GLN A 39 -3.55 10.34 12.46
C GLN A 39 -3.23 8.94 13.00
N TYR A 40 -4.26 8.13 13.29
CA TYR A 40 -4.09 6.75 13.76
C TYR A 40 -3.40 5.89 12.70
N ALA A 41 -3.86 5.99 11.45
CA ALA A 41 -3.23 5.30 10.33
C ALA A 41 -1.78 5.78 10.07
N ASN A 42 -1.55 7.10 10.09
CA ASN A 42 -0.22 7.69 9.89
C ASN A 42 0.77 7.36 11.02
N SER A 43 0.27 6.93 12.18
CA SER A 43 1.10 6.47 13.31
C SER A 43 1.53 5.01 13.15
N GLY A 44 1.12 4.34 12.06
CA GLY A 44 1.38 2.92 11.81
C GLY A 44 0.62 1.97 12.74
N LEU A 45 -0.38 2.46 13.50
CA LEU A 45 -1.13 1.65 14.46
C LEU A 45 -2.10 0.68 13.79
N ASN A 46 -2.45 0.91 12.53
CA ASN A 46 -3.28 0.00 11.72
C ASN A 46 -2.47 -1.05 10.94
N GLU A 47 -1.12 -1.00 11.00
CA GLU A 47 -0.27 -1.99 10.33
C GLU A 47 -0.52 -3.39 10.88
N THR A 48 -0.46 -4.40 10.01
CA THR A 48 -0.71 -5.80 10.35
C THR A 48 0.52 -6.48 10.97
N GLY A 49 0.30 -7.59 11.68
CA GLY A 49 1.39 -8.31 12.36
C GLY A 49 1.91 -7.52 13.55
N ASN A 50 3.22 -7.57 13.81
CA ASN A 50 3.82 -6.97 15.01
C ASN A 50 4.07 -5.46 14.86
N ALA A 51 3.94 -4.91 13.64
CA ALA A 51 4.25 -3.52 13.34
C ALA A 51 3.14 -2.53 13.78
N GLY A 52 1.94 -3.03 14.06
CA GLY A 52 0.80 -2.27 14.55
C GLY A 52 -0.22 -3.18 15.23
N PHE A 53 -1.47 -2.74 15.32
CA PHE A 53 -2.57 -3.52 15.90
C PHE A 53 -3.39 -4.29 14.86
N GLY A 54 -3.12 -4.11 13.56
CA GLY A 54 -3.83 -4.77 12.46
C GLY A 54 -5.32 -4.43 12.36
N ILE A 55 -5.74 -3.32 12.96
CA ILE A 55 -7.13 -2.85 13.04
C ILE A 55 -7.16 -1.41 12.56
N SER A 56 -7.99 -1.12 11.55
CA SER A 56 -8.24 0.25 11.10
C SER A 56 -9.23 0.95 12.02
N LEU A 57 -9.06 2.25 12.21
CA LEU A 57 -9.98 3.09 12.97
C LEU A 57 -10.95 3.79 12.03
N ASP A 58 -12.26 3.53 12.21
CA ASP A 58 -13.35 4.34 11.67
C ASP A 58 -13.98 5.11 12.84
N ALA A 59 -13.40 6.26 13.18
CA ALA A 59 -13.74 6.95 14.41
C ALA A 59 -15.20 7.41 14.41
N LYS A 60 -15.98 6.89 15.37
CA LYS A 60 -17.35 7.31 15.67
C LYS A 60 -17.40 8.34 16.80
N ALA A 61 -16.33 8.47 17.56
CA ALA A 61 -16.20 9.43 18.65
C ALA A 61 -14.74 9.81 18.90
N LEU A 62 -14.53 10.94 19.59
CA LEU A 62 -13.22 11.31 20.14
C LEU A 62 -13.02 10.60 21.48
N LEU A 63 -11.86 9.96 21.67
CA LEU A 63 -11.46 9.40 22.96
C LEU A 63 -10.64 10.45 23.71
N ASN A 64 -11.20 11.00 24.79
CA ASN A 64 -10.52 11.98 25.62
C ASN A 64 -9.77 11.26 26.74
N VAL A 65 -8.45 11.40 26.75
CA VAL A 65 -7.57 10.84 27.78
C VAL A 65 -6.98 12.00 28.56
N ILE A 66 -7.39 12.16 29.81
CA ILE A 66 -6.94 13.26 30.68
C ILE A 66 -5.96 12.70 31.70
N LEU A 67 -4.70 13.12 31.59
CA LEU A 67 -3.64 12.74 32.51
C LEU A 67 -3.93 13.25 33.92
N ALA A 68 -3.27 12.67 34.93
CA ALA A 68 -3.44 13.09 36.33
C ALA A 68 -3.08 14.57 36.58
N SER A 69 -2.27 15.18 35.69
CA SER A 69 -1.97 16.62 35.69
C SER A 69 -3.15 17.51 35.27
N GLY A 70 -4.21 16.93 34.70
CA GLY A 70 -5.31 17.64 34.03
C GLY A 70 -5.06 17.92 32.55
N GLU A 71 -3.91 17.53 32.01
CA GLU A 71 -3.58 17.67 30.59
C GLU A 71 -4.30 16.62 29.73
N GLN A 72 -4.89 17.04 28.61
CA GLN A 72 -5.45 16.12 27.62
C GLN A 72 -4.35 15.59 26.69
N VAL A 73 -4.29 14.27 26.53
CA VAL A 73 -3.38 13.63 25.58
C VAL A 73 -3.68 14.09 24.16
N GLN A 74 -2.63 14.55 23.48
CA GLN A 74 -2.65 14.95 22.09
C GLN A 74 -2.14 13.81 21.22
N ASN A 75 -2.90 13.45 20.19
CA ASN A 75 -2.60 12.28 19.38
C ASN A 75 -1.23 12.38 18.70
N GLY A 76 -0.39 11.36 18.91
CA GLY A 76 0.98 11.26 18.38
C GLY A 76 2.02 12.13 19.09
N GLN A 77 1.66 12.85 20.15
CA GLN A 77 2.65 13.60 20.94
C GLN A 77 3.49 12.69 21.82
N ALA A 78 4.71 13.13 22.12
CA ALA A 78 5.61 12.45 23.04
C ALA A 78 5.33 12.87 24.48
N TYR A 79 5.26 11.89 25.39
CA TYR A 79 5.11 12.10 26.82
C TYR A 79 6.21 11.38 27.58
N SER A 80 6.63 11.95 28.71
CA SER A 80 7.56 11.27 29.62
C SER A 80 6.86 10.15 30.38
N VAL A 81 7.62 9.15 30.82
CA VAL A 81 7.13 8.06 31.70
C VAL A 81 6.41 8.61 32.92
N ASP A 82 6.92 9.69 33.52
CA ASP A 82 6.31 10.32 34.69
C ASP A 82 4.92 10.89 34.37
N GLN A 83 4.74 11.54 33.21
CA GLN A 83 3.45 12.13 32.81
C GLN A 83 2.35 11.07 32.63
N VAL A 84 2.71 9.86 32.21
CA VAL A 84 1.76 8.77 31.92
C VAL A 84 1.80 7.65 32.97
N SER A 85 2.48 7.87 34.09
CA SER A 85 2.69 6.87 35.14
C SER A 85 1.42 6.53 35.95
N THR A 86 0.40 7.38 35.87
CA THR A 86 -0.87 7.24 36.62
C THR A 86 -2.02 7.01 35.65
N MET A 87 -2.98 6.16 36.02
CA MET A 87 -4.19 5.90 35.24
C MET A 87 -4.90 7.23 34.89
N PRO A 88 -5.11 7.55 33.61
CA PRO A 88 -5.81 8.76 33.21
C PRO A 88 -7.32 8.64 33.42
N THR A 89 -8.01 9.77 33.44
CA THR A 89 -9.47 9.82 33.30
C THR A 89 -9.82 9.67 31.83
N ILE A 90 -10.76 8.76 31.53
CA ILE A 90 -11.20 8.45 30.17
C ILE A 90 -12.64 8.92 29.98
N SER A 91 -12.91 9.64 28.90
CA SER A 91 -14.26 9.93 28.43
C SER A 91 -14.32 9.89 26.91
N VAL A 92 -15.52 9.84 26.35
CA VAL A 92 -15.76 9.74 24.92
C VAL A 92 -16.70 10.86 24.50
N THR A 93 -16.35 11.60 23.45
CA THR A 93 -17.23 12.61 22.86
C THR A 93 -17.69 12.13 21.48
N PRO A 94 -18.92 11.62 21.34
CA PRO A 94 -19.46 11.18 20.05
C PRO A 94 -19.87 12.37 19.17
N SER A 95 -20.13 12.08 17.90
CA SER A 95 -20.81 13.03 17.02
C SER A 95 -22.31 12.99 17.28
N ASN A 96 -23.04 13.98 16.75
CA ASN A 96 -24.50 13.97 16.79
C ASN A 96 -25.11 12.70 16.13
N GLU A 97 -24.44 12.13 15.13
CA GLU A 97 -24.91 10.95 14.41
C GLU A 97 -24.71 9.65 15.19
N THR A 98 -23.67 9.60 16.02
CA THR A 98 -23.26 8.40 16.76
C THR A 98 -23.59 8.47 18.25
N ALA A 99 -24.12 9.59 18.75
CA ALA A 99 -24.50 9.79 20.15
C ALA A 99 -25.39 8.65 20.70
N ALA A 100 -26.32 8.15 19.87
CA ALA A 100 -27.23 7.07 20.24
C ALA A 100 -26.53 5.72 20.47
N TRP A 101 -25.25 5.57 20.12
CA TRP A 101 -24.49 4.34 20.37
C TRP A 101 -23.97 4.33 21.81
N PHE A 102 -23.56 5.50 22.30
CA PHE A 102 -22.88 5.71 23.59
C PHE A 102 -23.89 5.95 24.73
N ASN A 103 -24.45 4.85 25.23
CA ASN A 103 -25.38 4.83 26.35
C ASN A 103 -25.31 3.48 27.08
N SER A 104 -26.17 3.30 28.08
CA SER A 104 -26.17 2.14 28.97
C SER A 104 -26.73 0.85 28.37
N SER A 105 -27.29 0.89 27.15
CA SER A 105 -27.76 -0.29 26.42
C SER A 105 -26.68 -1.03 25.64
N SER A 106 -25.51 -0.40 25.46
CA SER A 106 -24.35 -0.98 24.77
C SER A 106 -23.23 -1.26 25.77
N THR A 107 -22.47 -2.33 25.54
CA THR A 107 -21.27 -2.64 26.31
C THR A 107 -20.01 -2.37 25.49
N TYR A 108 -18.94 -1.99 26.20
CA TYR A 108 -17.70 -1.54 25.60
C TYR A 108 -16.49 -2.28 26.17
N THR A 109 -15.44 -2.39 25.35
CA THR A 109 -14.10 -2.83 25.78
C THR A 109 -13.13 -1.67 25.64
N LEU A 110 -12.36 -1.40 26.69
CA LEU A 110 -11.29 -0.41 26.70
C LEU A 110 -9.95 -1.10 26.95
N THR A 111 -8.94 -0.76 26.15
CA THR A 111 -7.58 -1.29 26.34
C THR A 111 -6.53 -0.21 26.12
N LEU A 112 -5.43 -0.30 26.86
CA LEU A 112 -4.16 0.37 26.54
C LEU A 112 -3.19 -0.68 26.03
N ALA A 113 -2.68 -0.47 24.82
CA ALA A 113 -1.74 -1.38 24.18
C ALA A 113 -0.50 -0.63 23.67
N ASP A 114 0.62 -1.33 23.61
CA ASP A 114 1.90 -0.89 23.05
C ASP A 114 2.16 -1.61 21.73
N ALA A 115 2.32 -0.86 20.64
CA ALA A 115 2.67 -1.36 19.32
C ALA A 115 4.19 -1.37 19.05
N SER A 116 5.01 -1.16 20.09
CA SER A 116 6.46 -1.04 20.01
C SER A 116 6.91 0.13 19.12
N SER A 117 8.21 0.24 18.88
CA SER A 117 8.75 1.28 18.02
C SER A 117 8.45 1.01 16.54
N LEU A 118 8.19 2.08 15.79
CA LEU A 118 7.97 1.96 14.35
C LEU A 118 9.28 1.57 13.66
N GLY A 119 9.25 0.48 12.89
CA GLY A 119 10.44 -0.08 12.24
C GLY A 119 11.27 -1.04 13.10
N ASP A 120 10.97 -1.18 14.39
CA ASP A 120 11.56 -2.17 15.30
C ASP A 120 10.46 -2.81 16.17
N PRO A 121 9.54 -3.58 15.56
CA PRO A 121 8.44 -4.19 16.28
C PRO A 121 8.93 -5.32 17.19
N ASP A 122 8.33 -5.45 18.37
CA ASP A 122 8.65 -6.56 19.26
C ASP A 122 8.29 -7.90 18.60
N ALA A 123 9.23 -8.84 18.59
CA ALA A 123 9.05 -10.16 17.99
C ALA A 123 7.95 -10.98 18.68
N GLU A 124 7.64 -10.69 19.96
CA GLU A 124 6.59 -11.35 20.73
C GLU A 124 5.19 -10.74 20.50
N GLY A 125 5.10 -9.63 19.77
CA GLY A 125 3.86 -8.94 19.42
C GLY A 125 3.58 -7.71 20.28
N ASN A 126 2.34 -7.23 20.27
CA ASN A 126 1.93 -6.05 21.05
C ASN A 126 2.04 -6.34 22.56
N TYR A 127 2.15 -5.30 23.39
CA TYR A 127 2.11 -5.45 24.85
C TYR A 127 0.84 -4.86 25.44
N ARG A 128 0.17 -5.61 26.33
CA ARG A 128 -1.07 -5.16 27.00
C ARG A 128 -0.74 -4.44 28.30
N HIS A 129 -1.14 -3.19 28.41
CA HIS A 129 -0.99 -2.37 29.61
C HIS A 129 -2.28 -2.23 30.43
N PHE A 130 -3.43 -2.31 29.78
CA PHE A 130 -4.74 -2.28 30.44
C PHE A 130 -5.78 -3.00 29.60
N LEU A 131 -6.74 -3.67 30.22
CA LEU A 131 -7.91 -4.23 29.53
C LEU A 131 -9.09 -4.31 30.49
N ALA A 132 -10.21 -3.70 30.10
CA ALA A 132 -11.50 -3.84 30.76
C ALA A 132 -12.58 -4.17 29.73
N ASN A 133 -13.45 -5.12 30.07
CA ASN A 133 -14.57 -5.56 29.24
C ASN A 133 -15.89 -5.26 29.95
N GLY A 134 -16.96 -5.04 29.18
CA GLY A 134 -18.30 -4.85 29.74
C GLY A 134 -18.50 -3.49 30.39
N LEU A 135 -17.74 -2.48 29.95
CA LEU A 135 -17.93 -1.10 30.37
C LEU A 135 -19.27 -0.59 29.83
N THR A 136 -19.97 0.21 30.62
CA THR A 136 -21.23 0.88 30.25
C THR A 136 -21.16 2.34 30.68
N GLY A 137 -22.17 3.15 30.37
CA GLY A 137 -22.20 4.52 30.84
C GLY A 137 -23.51 5.20 30.51
N GLU A 138 -23.81 6.29 31.21
CA GLU A 138 -24.98 7.10 30.90
C GLU A 138 -24.75 7.90 29.62
N ALA A 139 -25.83 8.10 28.86
CA ALA A 139 -25.78 8.94 27.66
C ALA A 139 -25.48 10.39 28.06
N GLY A 140 -24.73 11.09 27.20
CA GLY A 140 -24.54 12.53 27.33
C GLY A 140 -25.86 13.31 27.19
N SER A 141 -25.85 14.55 27.67
CA SER A 141 -26.97 15.49 27.53
C SER A 141 -26.99 16.15 26.15
N GLU A 142 -28.13 16.73 25.74
CA GLU A 142 -28.23 17.48 24.46
C GLU A 142 -27.20 18.61 24.31
N SER A 143 -26.74 19.21 25.41
CA SER A 143 -25.75 20.29 25.41
C SER A 143 -24.31 19.82 25.56
N ASN A 144 -24.08 18.55 25.92
CA ASN A 144 -22.78 17.92 26.03
C ASN A 144 -22.93 16.40 25.94
N LEU A 145 -22.52 15.85 24.79
CA LEU A 145 -22.65 14.44 24.45
C LEU A 145 -21.60 13.55 25.14
N THR A 146 -20.74 14.11 25.98
CA THR A 146 -19.67 13.34 26.65
C THR A 146 -20.23 12.15 27.41
N PHE A 147 -19.77 10.96 27.03
CA PHE A 147 -20.03 9.68 27.64
C PHE A 147 -18.82 9.27 28.50
N VAL A 148 -19.06 8.79 29.71
CA VAL A 148 -18.00 8.29 30.61
C VAL A 148 -18.17 6.78 30.77
N PRO A 149 -17.24 5.96 30.25
CA PRO A 149 -17.29 4.52 30.47
C PRO A 149 -16.95 4.19 31.92
N GLU A 150 -17.84 3.45 32.58
CA GLU A 150 -17.75 3.03 33.97
C GLU A 150 -18.15 1.56 34.14
N GLY A 151 -17.83 1.01 35.31
CA GLY A 151 -18.10 -0.40 35.64
C GLY A 151 -17.17 -1.36 34.88
N GLY A 152 -17.75 -2.44 34.36
CA GLY A 152 -17.02 -3.50 33.65
C GLY A 152 -16.09 -4.32 34.53
N ASN A 153 -15.56 -5.40 33.94
CA ASN A 153 -14.59 -6.28 34.57
C ASN A 153 -13.19 -5.88 34.12
N VAL A 154 -12.34 -5.46 35.05
CA VAL A 154 -10.94 -5.10 34.78
C VAL A 154 -10.12 -6.39 34.70
N ILE A 155 -9.88 -6.84 33.47
CA ILE A 155 -9.12 -8.04 33.17
C ILE A 155 -7.63 -7.81 33.44
N THR A 156 -7.07 -6.70 32.97
CA THR A 156 -5.68 -6.32 33.22
C THR A 156 -5.63 -4.96 33.87
N ASN A 157 -5.12 -4.92 35.10
CA ASN A 157 -4.89 -3.67 35.84
C ASN A 157 -3.88 -2.78 35.10
N PHE A 158 -4.05 -1.47 35.25
CA PHE A 158 -3.20 -0.48 34.58
C PHE A 158 -1.72 -0.67 34.93
N ALA A 159 -0.91 -0.93 33.90
CA ALA A 159 0.53 -0.89 33.95
C ALA A 159 1.01 0.36 33.20
N ALA A 160 1.80 1.21 33.86
CA ALA A 160 2.31 2.44 33.28
C ALA A 160 3.12 2.17 31.98
N PRO A 161 2.95 2.99 30.93
CA PRO A 161 3.86 3.02 29.79
C PRO A 161 5.30 3.29 30.23
N GLY A 162 6.24 2.54 29.68
CA GLY A 162 7.63 2.57 30.11
C GLY A 162 8.46 1.59 29.29
N PRO A 163 8.78 1.95 28.03
CA PRO A 163 9.50 1.04 27.15
C PRO A 163 10.90 0.75 27.67
N ILE A 164 11.48 -0.34 27.18
CA ILE A 164 12.86 -0.71 27.51
C ILE A 164 13.80 0.39 27.02
N SER A 165 14.78 0.77 27.84
CA SER A 165 15.71 1.84 27.48
C SER A 165 16.45 1.50 26.18
N GLY A 166 16.42 2.42 25.21
CA GLY A 166 17.14 2.30 23.94
C GLY A 166 16.41 1.59 22.81
N THR A 167 15.17 1.14 23.00
CA THR A 167 14.33 0.55 21.93
C THR A 167 13.59 1.59 21.09
N GLY A 168 13.90 2.88 21.26
CA GLY A 168 13.25 3.96 20.55
C GLY A 168 11.90 4.37 21.15
N PRO A 169 11.19 5.33 20.52
CA PRO A 169 9.87 5.74 20.93
C PRO A 169 8.86 4.62 20.64
N HIS A 170 8.24 4.09 21.69
CA HIS A 170 7.14 3.14 21.60
C HIS A 170 5.82 3.87 21.40
N ARG A 171 4.91 3.25 20.64
CA ARG A 171 3.61 3.83 20.29
C ARG A 171 2.50 3.18 21.13
N TYR A 172 1.96 3.96 22.05
CA TYR A 172 0.88 3.54 22.95
C TYR A 172 -0.47 4.03 22.44
N ALA A 173 -1.51 3.21 22.55
CA ALA A 173 -2.86 3.61 22.21
C ALA A 173 -3.89 3.11 23.23
N TRP A 174 -4.73 4.05 23.67
CA TRP A 174 -6.04 3.75 24.23
C TRP A 174 -7.01 3.46 23.09
N LEU A 175 -7.65 2.31 23.14
CA LEU A 175 -8.58 1.80 22.12
C LEU A 175 -9.91 1.46 22.77
N MET A 176 -10.99 2.04 22.24
CA MET A 176 -12.36 1.81 22.71
C MET A 176 -13.15 1.06 21.63
N PHE A 177 -13.70 -0.08 22.02
CA PHE A 177 -14.45 -0.98 21.14
C PHE A 177 -15.89 -1.13 21.59
N VAL A 178 -16.80 -1.25 20.63
CA VAL A 178 -18.18 -1.74 20.88
C VAL A 178 -18.15 -3.26 20.94
N GLN A 179 -18.84 -3.84 21.93
CA GLN A 179 -19.03 -5.28 22.04
C GLN A 179 -20.26 -5.74 21.26
N PRO A 180 -20.17 -6.82 20.48
CA PRO A 180 -21.36 -7.46 19.93
C PRO A 180 -22.19 -8.11 21.05
N SER A 181 -23.48 -8.35 20.79
CA SER A 181 -24.40 -8.90 21.80
C SER A 181 -24.02 -10.29 22.31
N ASP A 182 -23.26 -11.05 21.52
CA ASP A 182 -22.73 -12.37 21.84
C ASP A 182 -21.26 -12.34 22.28
N PHE A 183 -20.75 -11.18 22.68
CA PHE A 183 -19.36 -11.02 23.14
C PHE A 183 -19.02 -12.04 24.24
N GLN A 184 -17.94 -12.78 24.02
CA GLN A 184 -17.34 -13.68 24.98
C GLN A 184 -15.83 -13.45 25.01
N ALA A 185 -15.28 -13.06 26.16
CA ALA A 185 -13.84 -12.89 26.31
C ALA A 185 -13.13 -14.26 26.17
N PRO A 186 -11.99 -14.35 25.46
CA PRO A 186 -11.15 -15.54 25.41
C PRO A 186 -10.78 -16.02 26.81
N GLN A 187 -10.67 -17.34 27.00
CA GLN A 187 -10.46 -17.95 28.33
C GLN A 187 -9.22 -17.41 29.06
N ASN A 188 -8.15 -17.08 28.34
CA ASN A 188 -6.93 -16.52 28.91
C ASN A 188 -7.03 -15.01 29.24
N LEU A 189 -8.12 -14.36 28.85
CA LEU A 189 -8.41 -12.93 29.06
C LEU A 189 -9.83 -12.70 29.60
N SER A 190 -10.40 -13.71 30.26
CA SER A 190 -11.73 -13.65 30.88
C SER A 190 -11.68 -13.51 32.41
N THR A 191 -10.48 -13.52 33.01
CA THR A 191 -10.29 -13.49 34.47
C THR A 191 -9.76 -12.12 34.92
N GLU A 192 -10.40 -11.54 35.94
CA GLU A 192 -9.94 -10.29 36.53
C GLU A 192 -8.54 -10.40 37.14
N GLY A 193 -7.75 -9.33 37.02
CA GLY A 193 -6.39 -9.27 37.54
C GLY A 193 -5.35 -10.10 36.76
N THR A 194 -5.67 -10.54 35.54
CA THR A 194 -4.70 -11.09 34.60
C THR A 194 -3.57 -10.08 34.35
N ALA A 195 -2.32 -10.51 34.56
CA ALA A 195 -1.14 -9.65 34.44
C ALA A 195 -1.01 -9.02 33.03
N PRO A 196 -0.34 -7.85 32.92
CA PRO A 196 0.07 -7.31 31.64
C PRO A 196 1.04 -8.28 30.94
N GLY A 197 1.10 -8.22 29.62
CA GLY A 197 1.94 -9.13 28.84
C GLY A 197 1.68 -9.06 27.35
N HIS A 198 2.47 -9.82 26.59
CA HIS A 198 2.35 -9.88 25.14
C HIS A 198 1.01 -10.46 24.68
N TRP A 199 0.49 -9.89 23.60
CA TRP A 199 -0.75 -10.28 22.96
C TRP A 199 -0.84 -9.70 21.54
N TYR A 200 -1.89 -10.06 20.83
CA TYR A 200 -2.20 -9.52 19.51
C TYR A 200 -3.59 -8.91 19.57
N VAL A 201 -3.67 -7.58 19.49
CA VAL A 201 -4.96 -6.86 19.54
C VAL A 201 -5.84 -7.34 18.40
N GLN A 202 -5.27 -7.55 17.20
CA GLN A 202 -5.98 -8.09 16.05
C GLN A 202 -6.67 -9.43 16.34
N SER A 203 -5.96 -10.39 16.96
CA SER A 203 -6.49 -11.70 17.29
C SER A 203 -7.60 -11.63 18.35
N TYR A 204 -7.45 -10.72 19.32
CA TYR A 204 -8.49 -10.47 20.31
C TYR A 204 -9.76 -9.94 19.65
N VAL A 205 -9.63 -8.95 18.77
CA VAL A 205 -10.76 -8.37 18.02
C VAL A 205 -11.43 -9.40 17.10
N GLN A 206 -10.66 -10.16 16.34
CA GLN A 206 -11.19 -11.19 15.43
C GLN A 206 -11.94 -12.30 16.17
N SER A 207 -11.44 -12.74 17.32
CA SER A 207 -12.07 -13.81 18.11
C SER A 207 -13.32 -13.38 18.88
N THR A 208 -13.51 -12.07 19.09
CA THR A 208 -14.60 -11.51 19.90
C THR A 208 -15.61 -10.69 19.12
N GLY A 209 -15.32 -10.35 17.86
CA GLY A 209 -16.18 -9.54 16.99
C GLY A 209 -16.25 -8.06 17.38
N LEU A 210 -15.23 -7.54 18.08
CA LEU A 210 -15.18 -6.15 18.50
C LEU A 210 -15.06 -5.17 17.32
N GLU A 211 -15.67 -4.00 17.44
CA GLU A 211 -15.54 -2.90 16.47
C GLU A 211 -14.83 -1.70 17.11
N LEU A 212 -13.71 -1.25 16.52
CA LEU A 212 -12.95 -0.11 17.03
C LEU A 212 -13.65 1.21 16.67
N VAL A 213 -14.13 1.95 17.67
CA VAL A 213 -14.96 3.14 17.45
C VAL A 213 -14.33 4.45 17.91
N ALA A 214 -13.31 4.40 18.78
CA ALA A 214 -12.55 5.58 19.19
C ALA A 214 -11.13 5.19 19.65
N ALA A 215 -10.16 6.07 19.44
CA ALA A 215 -8.79 5.88 19.90
C ALA A 215 -8.12 7.20 20.29
N SER A 216 -7.15 7.11 21.20
CA SER A 216 -6.20 8.18 21.53
C SER A 216 -4.83 7.55 21.76
N PHE A 217 -3.78 8.15 21.20
CA PHE A 217 -2.47 7.50 21.11
C PHE A 217 -1.34 8.50 21.23
N PHE A 218 -0.19 8.04 21.70
CA PHE A 218 0.95 8.87 22.03
C PHE A 218 2.23 8.04 22.00
N THR A 219 3.39 8.70 22.08
CA THR A 219 4.68 8.01 22.16
C THR A 219 5.35 8.21 23.50
N VAL A 220 6.09 7.21 23.96
CA VAL A 220 6.98 7.29 25.13
C VAL A 220 8.33 6.73 24.73
N GLU A 221 9.41 7.35 25.18
CA GLU A 221 10.79 6.93 24.91
C GLU A 221 11.60 6.96 26.21
N VAL A 222 12.48 5.98 26.40
CA VAL A 222 13.40 5.90 27.53
C VAL A 222 14.82 5.73 27.01
N GLY A 223 15.72 6.64 27.38
CA GLY A 223 17.10 6.65 26.90
C GLY A 223 17.22 6.99 25.41
N SER A 224 18.46 7.07 24.89
CA SER A 224 18.69 7.30 23.47
C SER A 224 18.56 5.98 22.69
N PRO A 225 17.92 5.97 21.50
CA PRO A 225 17.74 4.75 20.72
C PRO A 225 19.09 4.17 20.31
N THR A 226 19.27 2.86 20.48
CA THR A 226 20.49 2.16 20.05
C THR A 226 20.35 1.47 18.69
N GLY A 227 19.17 1.60 18.04
CA GLY A 227 18.83 1.11 16.71
C GLY A 227 18.16 2.18 15.82
N SER A 228 17.76 1.80 14.60
CA SER A 228 17.11 2.68 13.62
C SER A 228 15.67 3.00 14.03
N VAL A 229 15.37 4.24 14.42
CA VAL A 229 14.00 4.67 14.70
C VAL A 229 13.35 5.22 13.42
N ALA A 230 12.24 4.64 12.98
CA ALA A 230 11.45 5.25 11.89
C ALA A 230 10.67 6.46 12.43
N SER A 231 10.67 7.57 11.67
CA SER A 231 9.92 8.78 12.04
C SER A 231 8.47 8.68 11.61
N THR A 232 7.54 9.04 12.51
CA THR A 232 6.14 9.29 12.16
C THR A 232 5.97 10.75 11.73
N MET A 233 5.27 10.99 10.62
CA MET A 233 5.02 12.34 10.11
C MET A 233 4.19 13.18 11.10
N PRO A 234 4.62 14.39 11.51
CA PRO A 234 3.75 15.29 12.26
C PRO A 234 2.65 15.85 11.34
N VAL A 235 1.40 15.84 11.83
CA VAL A 235 0.28 16.50 11.13
C VAL A 235 0.39 18.01 11.32
N GLN A 236 0.55 18.76 10.21
CA GLN A 236 0.37 20.21 10.23
C GLN A 236 -1.12 20.55 10.38
N ILE A 237 -1.49 21.15 11.51
CA ILE A 237 -2.79 21.78 11.68
C ILE A 237 -2.78 23.08 10.87
N LEU A 238 -3.47 23.09 9.73
CA LEU A 238 -3.85 24.32 9.04
C LEU A 238 -4.84 25.09 9.94
N HIS A 239 -4.34 26.05 10.71
CA HIS A 239 -5.19 27.12 11.22
C HIS A 239 -5.65 27.95 10.02
N ALA A 240 -6.85 27.67 9.53
CA ALA A 240 -7.54 28.57 8.61
C ALA A 240 -7.86 29.88 9.35
N GLN A 241 -6.92 30.82 9.37
CA GLN A 241 -7.23 32.21 9.68
C GLN A 241 -8.02 32.78 8.51
N THR A 242 -9.35 32.77 8.61
CA THR A 242 -10.23 33.57 7.77
C THR A 242 -10.05 35.05 8.12
N SER A 243 -9.07 35.69 7.50
CA SER A 243 -9.01 37.14 7.42
C SER A 243 -10.09 37.62 6.44
N VAL A 244 -11.28 37.93 6.97
CA VAL A 244 -12.32 38.62 6.21
C VAL A 244 -11.85 40.06 5.99
N SER A 245 -11.31 40.33 4.81
CA SER A 245 -11.10 41.68 4.30
C SER A 245 -12.45 42.35 4.07
N VAL A 246 -12.74 43.37 4.89
CA VAL A 246 -13.91 44.23 4.77
C VAL A 246 -13.80 45.06 3.49
N ALA A 247 -14.63 44.75 2.50
CA ALA A 247 -14.92 45.66 1.39
C ALA A 247 -16.19 46.45 1.73
N SER A 248 -15.99 47.74 1.98
CA SER A 248 -17.04 48.72 2.21
C SER A 248 -17.80 49.02 0.91
N SER A 249 -19.13 48.84 0.91
CA SER A 249 -20.00 49.60 0.03
C SER A 249 -21.34 49.89 0.72
N SER A 250 -21.51 51.17 1.01
CA SER A 250 -22.68 51.86 1.55
C SER A 250 -23.93 51.73 0.67
N ALA A 251 -25.08 51.47 1.28
CA ALA A 251 -26.32 52.20 0.96
C ALA A 251 -27.34 51.99 2.09
N ALA A 252 -27.91 53.11 2.56
CA ALA A 252 -28.83 53.22 3.67
C ALA A 252 -30.29 53.26 3.19
N GLY A 253 -31.20 52.93 4.12
CA GLY A 253 -32.64 53.24 4.09
C GLY A 253 -33.51 52.03 3.72
N ALA A 254 -34.66 51.77 4.33
CA ALA A 254 -35.39 52.40 5.42
C ALA A 254 -36.48 51.42 5.94
N SER A 255 -37.05 51.75 7.09
CA SER A 255 -38.14 51.11 7.85
C SER A 255 -39.31 50.49 7.06
N SER A 256 -39.93 49.43 7.58
CA SER A 256 -41.19 49.50 8.36
C SER A 256 -41.97 48.16 8.45
N THR A 257 -42.38 47.86 9.69
CA THR A 257 -43.55 47.12 10.22
C THR A 257 -44.47 46.25 9.34
N ALA A 258 -44.67 45.01 9.83
CA ALA A 258 -45.94 44.30 10.11
C ALA A 258 -46.99 44.09 9.00
N HIS A 259 -47.36 42.83 8.73
CA HIS A 259 -48.62 42.23 9.21
C HIS A 259 -48.79 40.75 8.83
N SER A 260 -49.74 40.14 9.55
CA SER A 260 -50.13 38.74 9.74
C SER A 260 -50.87 38.03 8.60
N SER A 261 -50.83 36.70 8.61
CA SER A 261 -51.95 35.73 8.49
C SER A 261 -51.31 34.34 8.21
N GLY A 262 -51.74 33.18 8.71
CA GLY A 262 -53.00 32.74 9.32
C GLY A 262 -53.42 31.41 8.67
N ALA A 263 -53.91 30.46 9.49
CA ALA A 263 -54.55 29.16 9.17
C ALA A 263 -53.59 27.98 8.85
N SER A 264 -53.51 26.86 9.58
CA SER A 264 -54.45 25.93 10.29
C SER A 264 -54.91 24.74 9.44
N HIS A 265 -54.64 23.51 9.93
CA HIS A 265 -55.46 22.26 9.91
C HIS A 265 -54.49 21.05 10.13
N SER A 266 -54.47 20.26 11.21
CA SER A 266 -55.45 19.44 11.97
C SER A 266 -55.76 18.04 11.40
N GLY A 267 -55.44 16.98 12.17
CA GLY A 267 -55.97 15.60 12.09
C GLY A 267 -54.92 14.53 12.48
N SER A 268 -54.78 14.08 13.74
CA SER A 268 -55.52 13.03 14.50
C SER A 268 -55.50 11.62 13.85
N SER A 269 -54.64 10.69 14.29
CA SER A 269 -54.83 9.66 15.36
C SER A 269 -55.61 8.40 14.97
N SER A 270 -55.02 7.21 15.16
CA SER A 270 -55.63 6.03 15.83
C SER A 270 -54.74 4.77 15.72
N SER A 271 -55.11 3.73 16.46
CA SER A 271 -54.30 2.81 17.27
C SER A 271 -54.64 1.32 17.03
N ALA A 272 -53.91 0.43 17.74
CA ALA A 272 -54.23 -0.97 18.12
C ALA A 272 -53.89 -2.06 17.07
N ALA A 273 -53.59 -3.33 17.37
CA ALA A 273 -53.26 -4.11 18.58
C ALA A 273 -52.77 -5.52 18.13
N SER A 274 -52.14 -6.27 19.04
CA SER A 274 -51.67 -7.67 18.90
C SER A 274 -52.79 -8.72 18.70
N PRO A 275 -52.46 -9.97 18.32
CA PRO A 275 -52.68 -11.08 19.26
C PRO A 275 -51.61 -12.21 19.23
N SER A 276 -51.77 -13.14 20.17
CA SER A 276 -50.85 -14.23 20.57
C SER A 276 -51.22 -15.64 20.04
N SER A 277 -50.19 -16.50 19.99
CA SER A 277 -50.09 -17.97 20.21
C SER A 277 -50.72 -19.01 19.24
N THR A 278 -49.89 -19.94 18.72
CA THR A 278 -49.80 -21.38 19.08
C THR A 278 -49.15 -22.26 17.97
N GLY A 279 -48.32 -23.24 18.36
CA GLY A 279 -48.19 -24.56 17.71
C GLY A 279 -47.07 -24.81 16.68
N ALA A 280 -46.06 -25.59 17.05
CA ALA A 280 -45.15 -26.30 16.13
C ALA A 280 -45.85 -27.54 15.50
N PRO A 281 -45.39 -28.04 14.34
CA PRO A 281 -44.37 -29.10 14.39
C PRO A 281 -43.28 -29.04 13.29
N SER A 282 -42.21 -29.77 13.59
CA SER A 282 -41.02 -30.06 12.79
C SER A 282 -41.27 -30.53 11.34
N SER A 283 -40.56 -29.95 10.38
CA SER A 283 -40.21 -30.62 9.12
C SER A 283 -38.81 -30.17 8.68
N GLY A 284 -37.97 -31.15 8.33
CA GLY A 284 -36.60 -30.92 7.88
C GLY A 284 -36.58 -30.24 6.52
N ALA A 285 -35.81 -29.17 6.42
CA ALA A 285 -35.48 -28.52 5.16
C ALA A 285 -33.95 -28.35 5.08
N THR A 286 -33.39 -29.06 4.12
CA THR A 286 -32.09 -28.87 3.45
C THR A 286 -31.40 -27.53 3.73
N LYS A 287 -30.26 -27.57 4.43
CA LYS A 287 -29.33 -26.45 4.48
C LYS A 287 -28.60 -26.36 3.13
N SER A 288 -29.04 -25.44 2.28
CA SER A 288 -28.17 -24.83 1.27
C SER A 288 -27.15 -23.96 1.99
N VAL A 289 -25.92 -24.45 2.15
CA VAL A 289 -24.81 -23.64 2.65
C VAL A 289 -24.30 -22.79 1.48
N ALA A 290 -24.46 -21.48 1.63
CA ALA A 290 -23.82 -20.47 0.80
C ALA A 290 -22.28 -20.62 0.94
N PHE A 291 -21.59 -20.58 -0.20
CA PHE A 291 -20.13 -20.64 -0.29
C PHE A 291 -19.49 -19.45 0.44
N SER A 292 -18.99 -19.68 1.65
CA SER A 292 -18.05 -18.80 2.33
C SER A 292 -16.63 -19.35 2.15
N LEU A 293 -15.81 -18.61 1.39
CA LEU A 293 -14.34 -18.58 1.40
C LEU A 293 -13.62 -19.94 1.43
N GLY A 294 -13.36 -20.48 0.23
CA GLY A 294 -12.51 -21.65 0.00
C GLY A 294 -11.19 -21.30 -0.68
N ALA A 295 -10.39 -20.38 -0.14
CA ALA A 295 -8.97 -20.29 -0.45
C ALA A 295 -8.19 -20.66 0.81
N GLY A 296 -7.75 -21.91 0.89
CA GLY A 296 -6.75 -22.33 1.89
C GLY A 296 -7.18 -23.37 2.94
N LEU A 297 -7.77 -24.48 2.51
CA LEU A 297 -7.67 -25.74 3.27
C LEU A 297 -7.32 -26.92 2.36
N VAL A 298 -6.43 -26.68 1.40
CA VAL A 298 -5.69 -27.74 0.70
C VAL A 298 -4.20 -27.59 1.01
N GLY A 299 -3.88 -27.66 2.30
CA GLY A 299 -2.56 -28.04 2.78
C GLY A 299 -2.40 -29.56 2.78
N LEU A 300 -2.83 -30.24 1.72
CA LEU A 300 -2.98 -31.70 1.66
C LEU A 300 -2.48 -32.29 0.34
N VAL A 301 -1.30 -31.84 -0.12
CA VAL A 301 -0.60 -32.54 -1.22
C VAL A 301 -0.20 -33.98 -0.81
N GLY A 302 -0.30 -34.33 0.49
CA GLY A 302 -0.07 -35.68 1.02
C GLY A 302 -1.30 -36.56 1.26
N LEU A 303 -2.55 -36.09 1.05
CA LEU A 303 -3.76 -36.88 1.39
C LEU A 303 -4.71 -37.17 0.21
N ILE A 304 -4.39 -36.81 -1.04
CA ILE A 304 -5.21 -37.21 -2.21
C ILE A 304 -4.69 -38.56 -2.73
N PRO A 305 -5.43 -39.69 -2.56
CA PRO A 305 -4.98 -40.98 -3.04
C PRO A 305 -4.81 -41.00 -4.57
N SER A 306 -3.85 -41.75 -5.10
CA SER A 306 -3.64 -41.83 -6.56
C SER A 306 -4.80 -42.52 -7.31
N ASP A 307 -5.54 -43.38 -6.61
CA ASP A 307 -6.72 -44.09 -7.06
C ASP A 307 -8.02 -43.34 -6.74
N TYR A 308 -7.92 -42.08 -6.32
CA TYR A 308 -9.05 -41.25 -5.99
C TYR A 308 -9.94 -41.01 -7.22
N ARG A 309 -11.24 -41.26 -7.06
CA ARG A 309 -12.25 -41.16 -8.12
C ARG A 309 -13.54 -40.55 -7.56
N PRO A 310 -14.29 -39.81 -8.38
CA PRO A 310 -15.62 -39.35 -7.98
C PRO A 310 -16.57 -40.54 -7.79
N VAL A 311 -17.47 -40.42 -6.82
CA VAL A 311 -18.57 -41.38 -6.58
C VAL A 311 -19.62 -41.26 -7.68
N SER A 312 -19.96 -40.03 -8.06
CA SER A 312 -20.85 -39.75 -9.19
C SER A 312 -20.41 -38.50 -9.94
N VAL A 313 -20.75 -38.47 -11.23
CA VAL A 313 -20.52 -37.33 -12.12
C VAL A 313 -21.80 -37.12 -12.91
N GLU A 314 -22.37 -35.93 -12.81
CA GLU A 314 -23.65 -35.58 -13.42
C GLU A 314 -23.48 -34.32 -14.27
N ALA A 315 -23.83 -34.41 -15.55
CA ALA A 315 -23.88 -33.26 -16.43
C ALA A 315 -25.20 -32.51 -16.20
N GLU A 316 -25.09 -31.24 -15.84
CA GLU A 316 -26.22 -30.32 -15.70
C GLU A 316 -26.23 -29.30 -16.84
N THR A 317 -27.32 -28.54 -16.96
CA THR A 317 -27.49 -27.53 -18.02
C THR A 317 -26.34 -26.52 -18.07
N HIS A 318 -25.78 -26.14 -16.91
CA HIS A 318 -24.78 -25.07 -16.81
C HIS A 318 -23.37 -25.55 -16.42
N GLY A 319 -23.19 -26.84 -16.14
CA GLY A 319 -21.90 -27.36 -15.71
C GLY A 319 -21.93 -28.84 -15.32
N LEU A 320 -20.83 -29.27 -14.71
CA LEU A 320 -20.63 -30.64 -14.24
C LEU A 320 -20.69 -30.67 -12.71
N ARG A 321 -21.61 -31.45 -12.14
CA ARG A 321 -21.60 -31.77 -10.70
C ARG A 321 -20.80 -33.04 -10.47
N VAL A 322 -19.88 -32.99 -9.51
CA VAL A 322 -19.02 -34.10 -9.13
C VAL A 322 -19.20 -34.38 -7.64
N THR A 323 -19.60 -35.60 -7.29
CA THR A 323 -19.74 -36.03 -5.89
C THR A 323 -18.53 -36.84 -5.49
N TRP A 324 -17.89 -36.46 -4.39
CA TRP A 324 -16.67 -37.08 -3.89
C TRP A 324 -16.97 -38.04 -2.73
N PRO A 325 -16.12 -39.07 -2.52
CA PRO A 325 -16.31 -40.02 -1.42
C PRO A 325 -16.09 -39.35 -0.05
N GLU A 326 -16.85 -39.78 0.96
CA GLU A 326 -16.77 -39.29 2.36
C GLU A 326 -15.40 -39.51 3.02
N SER A 327 -14.56 -40.37 2.45
CA SER A 327 -13.19 -40.55 2.94
C SER A 327 -12.28 -39.33 2.69
N ALA A 328 -12.75 -38.33 1.94
CA ALA A 328 -11.95 -37.19 1.50
C ALA A 328 -12.06 -35.95 2.40
N PHE A 329 -13.23 -35.77 3.00
CA PHE A 329 -13.59 -34.69 3.89
C PHE A 329 -14.54 -35.33 4.90
N GLU A 330 -14.52 -34.94 6.18
CA GLU A 330 -15.34 -35.55 7.26
C GLU A 330 -16.87 -35.54 7.02
N SER A 331 -17.31 -35.09 5.83
CA SER A 331 -18.66 -35.23 5.27
C SER A 331 -18.61 -35.37 3.73
N SER A 332 -19.66 -35.95 3.13
CA SER A 332 -19.81 -36.02 1.67
C SER A 332 -19.85 -34.62 1.07
N TYR A 333 -18.99 -34.37 0.08
CA TYR A 333 -18.82 -33.08 -0.59
C TYR A 333 -19.14 -33.20 -2.08
N SER A 334 -19.91 -32.24 -2.62
CA SER A 334 -20.16 -32.12 -4.06
C SER A 334 -19.58 -30.82 -4.60
N SER A 335 -18.89 -30.89 -5.73
CA SER A 335 -18.33 -29.74 -6.45
C SER A 335 -19.12 -29.49 -7.73
N PHE A 336 -19.26 -28.23 -8.13
CA PHE A 336 -19.88 -27.86 -9.39
C PHE A 336 -18.91 -27.05 -10.24
N TYR A 337 -18.68 -27.47 -11.48
CA TYR A 337 -17.76 -26.83 -12.42
C TYR A 337 -18.53 -26.31 -13.63
N PRO A 338 -18.58 -24.99 -13.87
CA PRO A 338 -19.22 -24.44 -15.07
C PRO A 338 -18.59 -24.98 -16.36
N TRP A 339 -19.39 -25.17 -17.42
CA TRP A 339 -18.87 -25.63 -18.71
C TRP A 339 -17.77 -24.72 -19.26
N SER A 340 -17.91 -23.40 -19.09
CA SER A 340 -16.89 -22.43 -19.48
C SER A 340 -15.55 -22.65 -18.77
N PHE A 341 -15.59 -22.93 -17.46
CA PHE A 341 -14.39 -23.20 -16.66
C PHE A 341 -13.68 -24.47 -17.13
N LEU A 342 -14.43 -25.54 -17.38
CA LEU A 342 -13.87 -26.81 -17.86
C LEU A 342 -13.26 -26.69 -19.26
N ILE A 343 -13.87 -25.90 -20.15
CA ILE A 343 -13.32 -25.64 -21.50
C ILE A 343 -12.06 -24.80 -21.43
N GLU A 344 -12.07 -23.75 -20.61
CA GLU A 344 -10.94 -22.86 -20.38
C GLU A 344 -9.71 -23.61 -19.87
N HIS A 345 -9.92 -24.60 -18.99
CA HIS A 345 -8.86 -25.37 -18.34
C HIS A 345 -8.68 -26.78 -18.92
N ALA A 346 -9.22 -27.05 -20.11
CA ALA A 346 -9.05 -28.34 -20.76
C ALA A 346 -7.58 -28.57 -21.13
N TYR A 347 -7.05 -29.76 -20.83
CA TYR A 347 -5.62 -30.07 -20.98
C TYR A 347 -5.34 -31.32 -21.84
N ASN A 348 -6.35 -32.09 -22.24
CA ASN A 348 -6.14 -33.32 -23.01
C ASN A 348 -7.28 -33.58 -24.02
N PRO A 349 -7.28 -32.91 -25.19
CA PRO A 349 -6.37 -31.83 -25.58
C PRO A 349 -6.79 -30.47 -25.00
N SER A 350 -5.94 -29.45 -25.13
CA SER A 350 -6.38 -28.07 -24.97
C SER A 350 -7.48 -27.76 -25.99
N LEU A 351 -8.59 -27.18 -25.52
CA LEU A 351 -9.71 -26.81 -26.37
C LEU A 351 -9.60 -25.37 -26.89
N VAL A 352 -8.85 -24.54 -26.18
CA VAL A 352 -8.61 -23.13 -26.51
C VAL A 352 -7.37 -23.01 -27.40
N ARG A 353 -7.44 -22.17 -28.42
CA ARG A 353 -6.30 -21.83 -29.28
C ARG A 353 -5.49 -20.73 -28.62
N GLN A 354 -4.53 -21.14 -27.78
CA GLN A 354 -3.67 -20.25 -26.98
C GLN A 354 -2.85 -19.30 -27.88
N GLU A 355 -2.46 -19.76 -29.06
CA GLU A 355 -1.74 -19.01 -30.08
C GLU A 355 -2.56 -17.87 -30.73
N GLN A 356 -3.89 -17.87 -30.54
CA GLN A 356 -4.79 -16.82 -31.01
C GLN A 356 -5.18 -15.83 -29.90
N LEU A 357 -4.68 -16.03 -28.68
CA LEU A 357 -4.90 -15.11 -27.58
C LEU A 357 -3.84 -14.01 -27.60
N PRO A 358 -4.20 -12.76 -27.31
CA PRO A 358 -3.25 -11.67 -27.18
C PRO A 358 -2.10 -12.02 -26.23
N GLY A 359 -0.86 -11.74 -26.66
CA GLY A 359 0.34 -11.84 -25.84
C GLY A 359 0.42 -10.74 -24.79
N ALA A 360 1.29 -10.93 -23.79
CA ALA A 360 1.46 -9.97 -22.68
C ALA A 360 1.96 -8.58 -23.13
N ASN A 361 2.49 -8.47 -24.35
CA ASN A 361 2.97 -7.21 -24.92
C ASN A 361 2.07 -6.62 -26.00
N ASP A 362 0.97 -7.27 -26.39
CA ASP A 362 0.17 -6.85 -27.55
C ASP A 362 -0.55 -5.50 -27.35
N HIS A 363 -0.71 -5.08 -26.08
CA HIS A 363 -1.26 -3.78 -25.72
C HIS A 363 -0.19 -2.68 -25.60
N LYS A 364 1.10 -3.02 -25.64
CA LYS A 364 2.20 -2.06 -25.51
C LYS A 364 2.46 -1.39 -26.85
N ILE A 365 2.61 -0.07 -26.84
CA ILE A 365 2.96 0.69 -28.05
C ILE A 365 4.46 0.90 -28.10
N TYR A 366 5.11 0.41 -29.15
CA TYR A 366 6.52 0.67 -29.42
C TYR A 366 6.73 2.09 -29.94
N TRP A 367 7.83 2.71 -29.51
CA TRP A 367 8.12 4.10 -29.86
C TRP A 367 9.60 4.34 -30.16
N ASP A 368 9.85 5.39 -30.93
CA ASP A 368 11.16 5.93 -31.24
C ASP A 368 11.19 7.43 -30.98
N LYS A 369 12.23 8.14 -31.42
CA LYS A 369 12.36 9.59 -31.20
C LYS A 369 11.14 10.40 -31.66
N SER A 370 10.29 9.90 -32.56
CA SER A 370 9.09 10.60 -33.02
C SER A 370 8.09 10.86 -31.90
N ILE A 371 8.11 10.07 -30.81
CA ILE A 371 7.25 10.28 -29.65
C ILE A 371 7.48 11.65 -28.97
N ALA A 372 8.61 12.31 -29.25
CA ALA A 372 8.88 13.67 -28.79
C ALA A 372 7.83 14.70 -29.25
N SER A 373 7.08 14.43 -30.32
CA SER A 373 6.02 15.34 -30.79
C SER A 373 4.79 15.35 -29.89
N ASP A 374 4.53 14.24 -29.19
CA ASP A 374 3.38 14.05 -28.29
C ASP A 374 3.76 13.04 -27.21
N PRO A 375 4.65 13.41 -26.26
CA PRO A 375 5.13 12.49 -25.25
C PRO A 375 4.00 12.15 -24.26
N PRO A 376 3.95 10.92 -23.72
CA PRO A 376 2.99 10.55 -22.68
C PRO A 376 3.22 11.45 -21.47
N MET A 377 2.28 12.35 -21.21
CA MET A 377 2.36 13.34 -20.16
C MET A 377 1.02 13.52 -19.47
N VAL A 378 1.05 13.56 -18.15
CA VAL A 378 -0.12 13.75 -17.29
C VAL A 378 0.18 14.83 -16.25
N ASN A 379 -0.85 15.48 -15.73
CA ASN A 379 -0.69 16.44 -14.65
C ASN A 379 -0.68 15.74 -13.28
N TYR A 380 0.14 16.22 -12.35
CA TYR A 380 0.23 15.71 -10.98
C TYR A 380 -1.13 15.60 -10.31
N GLU A 381 -1.99 16.64 -10.37
CA GLU A 381 -3.32 16.61 -9.74
C GLU A 381 -4.22 15.52 -10.36
N GLN A 382 -4.09 15.28 -11.66
CA GLN A 382 -4.83 14.23 -12.36
C GLN A 382 -4.37 12.85 -11.90
N VAL A 383 -3.05 12.60 -11.81
CA VAL A 383 -2.52 11.31 -11.34
C VAL A 383 -2.96 11.02 -9.90
N MET A 384 -3.04 12.05 -9.06
CA MET A 384 -3.46 11.88 -7.67
C MET A 384 -4.96 11.53 -7.54
N THR A 385 -5.79 11.88 -8.53
CA THR A 385 -7.26 11.77 -8.47
C THR A 385 -7.89 10.77 -9.44
N THR A 386 -7.16 10.32 -10.46
CA THR A 386 -7.64 9.42 -11.50
C THR A 386 -6.88 8.09 -11.50
N GLU A 387 -7.40 7.09 -12.22
CA GLU A 387 -6.84 5.72 -12.27
C GLU A 387 -6.47 5.30 -13.71
N GLU A 388 -5.77 6.20 -14.41
CA GLU A 388 -5.30 5.95 -15.78
C GLU A 388 -3.88 5.35 -15.78
N GLY A 389 -3.64 4.37 -16.66
CA GLY A 389 -2.36 3.68 -16.80
C GLY A 389 -1.67 3.96 -18.12
N ASP A 390 -0.33 3.87 -18.14
CA ASP A 390 0.48 4.08 -19.34
C ASP A 390 0.75 2.77 -20.13
N ILE A 391 0.84 2.87 -21.46
CA ILE A 391 1.12 1.76 -22.39
C ILE A 391 2.46 1.91 -23.13
N TYR A 392 3.11 3.07 -23.02
CA TYR A 392 4.39 3.36 -23.65
C TYR A 392 5.58 2.85 -22.83
N GLY A 393 5.37 2.51 -21.55
CA GLY A 393 6.42 2.09 -20.61
C GLY A 393 7.12 3.27 -19.95
N PHE A 394 6.70 4.51 -20.20
CA PHE A 394 7.13 5.69 -19.46
C PHE A 394 6.05 6.77 -19.51
N CYS A 395 6.03 7.64 -18.50
CA CYS A 395 5.16 8.80 -18.46
C CYS A 395 5.86 9.98 -17.79
N LEU A 396 5.64 11.17 -18.32
CA LEU A 396 6.03 12.43 -17.71
C LEU A 396 4.90 12.94 -16.82
N VAL A 397 5.21 13.29 -15.58
CA VAL A 397 4.25 13.90 -14.66
C VAL A 397 4.63 15.35 -14.46
N SER A 398 3.78 16.26 -14.92
CA SER A 398 4.00 17.71 -14.88
C SER A 398 3.28 18.36 -13.70
N GLY A 399 3.72 19.55 -13.29
CA GLY A 399 3.06 20.33 -12.24
C GLY A 399 3.22 19.77 -10.82
N ILE A 400 4.25 18.94 -10.59
CA ILE A 400 4.57 18.44 -9.27
C ILE A 400 5.12 19.61 -8.44
N PRO A 401 4.67 19.81 -7.19
CA PRO A 401 5.33 20.73 -6.27
C PRO A 401 6.83 20.41 -6.19
N GLY A 402 7.69 21.43 -6.22
CA GLY A 402 9.15 21.27 -6.24
C GLY A 402 9.75 20.83 -4.90
N THR A 403 9.14 19.85 -4.23
CA THR A 403 9.58 19.30 -2.95
C THR A 403 9.75 17.78 -3.03
N PRO A 404 10.71 17.21 -2.27
CA PRO A 404 10.87 15.76 -2.16
C PRO A 404 9.58 15.04 -1.75
N GLU A 405 8.82 15.61 -0.82
CA GLU A 405 7.61 15.00 -0.24
C GLU A 405 6.49 14.81 -1.28
N ALA A 406 6.32 15.77 -2.19
CA ALA A 406 5.34 15.64 -3.27
C ALA A 406 5.72 14.54 -4.27
N THR A 407 7.03 14.34 -4.47
CA THR A 407 7.57 13.27 -5.29
C THR A 407 7.35 11.91 -4.63
N GLU A 408 7.59 11.84 -3.32
CA GLU A 408 7.37 10.64 -2.54
C GLU A 408 5.88 10.27 -2.51
N ALA A 409 4.99 11.26 -2.38
CA ALA A 409 3.55 11.06 -2.48
C ALA A 409 3.14 10.52 -3.85
N LEU A 410 3.72 11.05 -4.94
CA LEU A 410 3.47 10.58 -6.31
C LEU A 410 3.86 9.10 -6.48
N ILE A 411 5.04 8.70 -6.03
CA ILE A 411 5.48 7.31 -6.21
C ILE A 411 4.68 6.36 -5.32
N ARG A 412 4.36 6.77 -4.07
CA ARG A 412 3.51 5.99 -3.15
C ARG A 412 2.07 5.87 -3.62
N ARG A 413 1.59 6.83 -4.43
CA ARG A 413 0.29 6.74 -5.12
C ARG A 413 0.27 5.60 -6.13
N ILE A 414 1.40 5.17 -6.66
CA ILE A 414 1.50 4.00 -7.56
C ILE A 414 1.60 2.73 -6.72
N ALA A 415 2.65 2.58 -5.91
CA ALA A 415 2.81 1.49 -4.95
C ALA A 415 3.88 1.85 -3.92
N PHE A 416 4.13 0.98 -2.95
CA PHE A 416 5.16 1.24 -1.94
C PHE A 416 6.57 1.29 -2.55
N ILE A 417 7.43 2.11 -1.93
CA ILE A 417 8.82 2.30 -2.34
C ILE A 417 9.62 1.04 -1.99
N ARG A 418 10.42 0.54 -2.94
CA ARG A 418 11.34 -0.56 -2.71
C ARG A 418 12.59 -0.04 -2.03
N GLU A 419 12.79 -0.45 -0.78
CA GLU A 419 14.05 -0.24 -0.06
C GLU A 419 15.20 -0.98 -0.77
N THR A 420 16.33 -0.31 -0.97
CA THR A 420 17.53 -0.92 -1.54
C THR A 420 18.76 -0.64 -0.68
N HIS A 421 19.91 -1.19 -1.07
CA HIS A 421 21.19 -0.83 -0.46
C HIS A 421 21.63 0.62 -0.71
N TYR A 422 20.92 1.39 -1.53
CA TYR A 422 21.06 2.84 -1.64
C TYR A 422 20.05 3.62 -0.77
N GLY A 423 19.19 2.92 -0.01
CA GLY A 423 18.02 3.49 0.66
C GLY A 423 16.73 3.31 -0.17
N GLY A 424 15.61 3.78 0.37
CA GLY A 424 14.29 3.76 -0.29
C GLY A 424 14.02 4.96 -1.20
N PHE A 425 13.84 6.15 -0.62
CA PHE A 425 13.67 7.40 -1.36
C PHE A 425 14.95 8.22 -1.30
N TRP A 426 15.45 8.65 -2.46
CA TRP A 426 16.68 9.44 -2.54
C TRP A 426 16.37 10.87 -2.91
N ASP A 427 17.12 11.78 -2.29
CA ASP A 427 17.17 13.19 -2.62
C ASP A 427 18.63 13.61 -2.57
N PHE A 428 19.22 13.81 -3.75
CA PHE A 428 20.66 13.96 -3.85
C PHE A 428 21.06 15.01 -4.87
N THR A 429 22.28 15.51 -4.65
CA THR A 429 23.08 16.24 -5.63
C THR A 429 24.31 15.39 -5.93
N ALA A 430 24.96 15.57 -7.09
CA ALA A 430 26.20 14.86 -7.39
C ALA A 430 27.31 15.25 -6.40
N ASN A 431 27.40 14.51 -5.30
CA ASN A 431 28.36 14.69 -4.21
C ASN A 431 29.29 13.47 -4.05
N LEU A 432 29.24 12.50 -4.98
CA LEU A 432 30.07 11.29 -5.04
C LEU A 432 29.97 10.36 -3.80
N GLU A 433 28.93 10.49 -2.97
CA GLU A 433 28.85 9.87 -1.64
C GLU A 433 28.70 8.33 -1.65
N HIS A 434 28.34 7.71 -2.79
CA HIS A 434 28.01 6.28 -2.86
C HIS A 434 28.82 5.44 -3.86
N GLY A 435 29.89 5.98 -4.44
CA GLY A 435 30.79 5.21 -5.32
C GLY A 435 30.15 4.72 -6.63
N ASP A 436 28.97 5.25 -6.98
CA ASP A 436 28.20 4.95 -8.19
C ASP A 436 28.29 6.12 -9.19
N LEU A 437 28.43 5.83 -10.48
CA LEU A 437 28.54 6.80 -11.56
C LEU A 437 27.29 7.70 -11.69
N ALA A 438 26.13 7.27 -11.17
CA ALA A 438 24.94 8.10 -11.03
C ALA A 438 25.21 9.41 -10.26
N TYR A 439 26.12 9.38 -9.27
CA TYR A 439 26.52 10.52 -8.43
C TYR A 439 27.69 11.34 -9.02
N SER A 440 28.04 11.11 -10.28
CA SER A 440 29.06 11.87 -11.02
C SER A 440 28.43 12.83 -12.04
N GLU A 441 29.26 13.70 -12.60
CA GLU A 441 28.90 14.66 -13.65
C GLU A 441 29.02 14.07 -15.08
N VAL A 442 29.54 12.84 -15.22
CA VAL A 442 29.80 12.23 -16.53
C VAL A 442 28.52 11.72 -17.18
N ARG A 443 28.50 11.66 -18.51
CA ARG A 443 27.40 11.07 -19.29
C ARG A 443 27.16 9.62 -18.88
N LEU A 444 25.89 9.25 -18.76
CA LEU A 444 25.46 7.85 -18.67
C LEU A 444 24.80 7.46 -19.99
N GLU A 445 25.27 6.36 -20.58
CA GLU A 445 24.64 5.75 -21.75
C GLU A 445 23.30 5.09 -21.37
N ALA A 446 22.52 4.65 -22.35
CA ALA A 446 21.25 3.96 -22.12
C ALA A 446 21.47 2.64 -21.34
N HIS A 447 20.83 2.51 -20.17
CA HIS A 447 20.89 1.34 -19.30
C HIS A 447 19.57 1.10 -18.56
N THR A 448 19.43 -0.10 -17.98
CA THR A 448 18.40 -0.45 -16.99
C THR A 448 19.08 -0.60 -15.63
N ASP A 449 18.47 -0.09 -14.57
CA ASP A 449 19.06 -0.15 -13.23
C ASP A 449 18.91 -1.51 -12.57
N THR A 450 19.77 -1.77 -11.59
CA THR A 450 19.73 -2.94 -10.71
C THR A 450 19.88 -4.28 -11.43
N THR A 451 20.66 -4.32 -12.51
CA THR A 451 20.91 -5.58 -13.23
C THR A 451 21.70 -6.59 -12.42
N TYR A 452 22.14 -6.26 -11.20
CA TYR A 452 22.77 -7.15 -10.24
C TYR A 452 21.80 -7.77 -9.22
N PHE A 453 20.52 -7.37 -9.20
CA PHE A 453 19.50 -8.05 -8.38
C PHE A 453 18.97 -9.31 -9.04
N THR A 454 18.64 -10.34 -8.24
CA THR A 454 17.90 -11.50 -8.76
C THR A 454 16.55 -11.06 -9.36
N ASP A 455 15.90 -10.12 -8.68
CA ASP A 455 14.67 -9.45 -9.07
C ASP A 455 14.97 -7.94 -9.24
N PRO A 456 15.20 -7.46 -10.47
CA PRO A 456 15.46 -6.04 -10.74
C PRO A 456 14.26 -5.16 -10.39
N CYS A 457 14.51 -3.90 -10.05
CA CYS A 457 13.46 -2.93 -9.79
C CYS A 457 12.52 -2.77 -10.99
N GLY A 458 11.22 -2.66 -10.70
CA GLY A 458 10.16 -2.61 -11.70
C GLY A 458 9.98 -1.22 -12.30
N LEU A 459 9.58 -0.25 -11.47
CA LEU A 459 9.54 1.15 -11.89
C LEU A 459 10.67 1.94 -11.25
N GLN A 460 11.05 3.01 -11.94
CA GLN A 460 11.92 4.04 -11.42
C GLN A 460 11.32 5.41 -11.71
N LEU A 461 11.52 6.34 -10.78
CA LEU A 461 11.10 7.72 -10.89
C LEU A 461 12.30 8.65 -10.71
N PHE A 462 12.41 9.67 -11.56
CA PHE A 462 13.30 10.82 -11.35
C PHE A 462 12.52 12.13 -11.43
N HIS A 463 12.72 13.02 -10.46
CA HIS A 463 12.14 14.38 -10.44
C HIS A 463 13.23 15.42 -10.22
N LEU A 464 13.27 16.41 -11.11
CA LEU A 464 14.22 17.53 -11.05
C LEU A 464 13.71 18.63 -10.11
N LEU A 465 14.47 18.90 -9.05
CA LEU A 465 14.15 19.94 -8.06
C LEU A 465 14.96 21.22 -8.28
N SER A 466 16.14 21.14 -8.92
CA SER A 466 17.01 22.30 -9.13
C SER A 466 16.56 23.15 -10.33
N PRO A 467 16.51 24.50 -10.20
CA PRO A 467 16.23 25.40 -11.32
C PRO A 467 17.24 25.24 -12.47
N SER A 468 16.78 25.44 -13.70
CA SER A 468 17.63 25.35 -14.89
C SER A 468 18.78 26.39 -14.93
N THR A 469 18.77 27.38 -14.05
CA THR A 469 19.85 28.37 -13.89
C THR A 469 21.03 27.86 -13.06
N THR A 470 20.88 26.76 -12.33
CA THR A 470 21.93 26.25 -11.42
C THR A 470 22.81 25.18 -12.06
N HIS A 471 22.44 24.67 -13.24
CA HIS A 471 23.19 23.63 -13.95
C HIS A 471 23.08 23.78 -15.48
N THR A 472 24.02 23.18 -16.20
CA THR A 472 23.98 23.05 -17.67
C THR A 472 24.09 21.57 -18.06
N GLY A 473 23.43 21.17 -19.15
CA GLY A 473 23.34 19.75 -19.53
C GLY A 473 22.40 18.95 -18.62
N GLY A 474 22.66 17.66 -18.46
CA GLY A 474 21.83 16.74 -17.67
C GLY A 474 20.48 16.42 -18.31
N HIS A 475 20.44 16.41 -19.64
CA HIS A 475 19.25 16.02 -20.40
C HIS A 475 19.03 14.52 -20.21
N ASN A 476 17.77 14.11 -20.04
CA ASN A 476 17.42 12.71 -19.89
C ASN A 476 17.43 12.03 -21.24
N LEU A 477 17.87 10.79 -21.24
CA LEU A 477 17.78 9.87 -22.36
C LEU A 477 16.79 8.79 -21.99
N LEU A 478 15.87 8.47 -22.90
CA LEU A 478 15.04 7.27 -22.85
C LEU A 478 15.15 6.51 -24.18
N VAL A 479 15.14 5.19 -24.11
CA VAL A 479 15.12 4.29 -25.28
C VAL A 479 14.15 3.13 -25.00
N ASP A 480 13.23 2.85 -25.94
CA ASP A 480 12.38 1.67 -25.86
C ASP A 480 13.20 0.40 -26.14
N GLY A 481 13.62 -0.29 -25.07
CA GLY A 481 14.43 -1.49 -25.18
C GLY A 481 13.74 -2.61 -25.94
N PHE A 482 12.41 -2.68 -25.91
CA PHE A 482 11.68 -3.73 -26.61
C PHE A 482 11.67 -3.47 -28.12
N ARG A 483 11.48 -2.21 -28.53
CA ARG A 483 11.63 -1.81 -29.94
C ARG A 483 13.06 -2.03 -30.41
N ALA A 484 14.06 -1.61 -29.64
CA ALA A 484 15.46 -1.81 -30.00
C ALA A 484 15.80 -3.30 -30.14
N ALA A 485 15.30 -4.15 -29.25
CA ALA A 485 15.48 -5.59 -29.32
C ALA A 485 14.82 -6.19 -30.58
N ARG A 486 13.64 -5.69 -30.97
CA ARG A 486 12.98 -6.07 -32.24
C ARG A 486 13.79 -5.64 -33.47
N VAL A 487 14.34 -4.43 -33.47
CA VAL A 487 15.24 -3.98 -34.55
C VAL A 487 16.45 -4.92 -34.66
N LEU A 488 17.05 -5.32 -33.53
CA LEU A 488 18.13 -6.30 -33.54
C LEU A 488 17.67 -7.67 -34.05
N GLN A 489 16.49 -8.15 -33.63
CA GLN A 489 15.91 -9.41 -34.10
C GLN A 489 15.71 -9.43 -35.61
N ASP A 490 15.19 -8.34 -36.17
CA ASP A 490 14.88 -8.22 -37.59
C ASP A 490 16.15 -8.06 -38.45
N GLN A 491 17.15 -7.31 -37.98
CA GLN A 491 18.35 -6.99 -38.75
C GLN A 491 19.52 -7.98 -38.51
N HIS A 492 19.61 -8.54 -37.31
CA HIS A 492 20.71 -9.39 -36.83
C HIS A 492 20.18 -10.52 -35.93
N PRO A 493 19.36 -11.44 -36.46
CA PRO A 493 18.70 -12.49 -35.68
C PRO A 493 19.69 -13.35 -34.89
N GLU A 494 20.88 -13.63 -35.43
CA GLU A 494 21.93 -14.38 -34.75
C GLU A 494 22.51 -13.67 -33.52
N HIS A 495 22.52 -12.33 -33.53
CA HIS A 495 22.91 -11.53 -32.36
C HIS A 495 21.79 -11.48 -31.34
N TYR A 496 20.54 -11.34 -31.79
CA TYR A 496 19.39 -11.41 -30.90
C TYR A 496 19.31 -12.77 -30.18
N ASP A 497 19.46 -13.87 -30.91
CA ASP A 497 19.47 -15.22 -30.34
C ASP A 497 20.59 -15.40 -29.34
N LEU A 498 21.80 -14.89 -29.64
CA LEU A 498 22.92 -14.95 -28.71
C LEU A 498 22.61 -14.17 -27.42
N LEU A 499 22.13 -12.93 -27.54
CA LEU A 499 21.82 -12.07 -26.40
C LEU A 499 20.59 -12.52 -25.60
N SER A 500 19.74 -13.37 -26.17
CA SER A 500 18.61 -14.02 -25.50
C SER A 500 19.01 -15.27 -24.72
N ASN A 501 20.11 -15.92 -25.10
CA ASN A 501 20.50 -17.22 -24.54
C ASN A 501 21.77 -17.18 -23.70
N LEU A 502 22.70 -16.25 -23.97
CA LEU A 502 24.00 -16.18 -23.31
C LEU A 502 23.90 -15.44 -21.96
N PRO A 503 24.03 -16.12 -20.81
CA PRO A 503 23.91 -15.47 -19.51
C PRO A 503 25.16 -14.65 -19.18
N ILE A 504 24.97 -13.37 -18.89
CA ILE A 504 26.07 -12.45 -18.55
C ILE A 504 26.17 -12.24 -17.03
N PRO A 505 27.38 -12.13 -16.47
CA PRO A 505 27.55 -11.76 -15.07
C PRO A 505 27.23 -10.27 -14.88
N SER A 506 26.65 -9.94 -13.73
CA SER A 506 26.46 -8.58 -13.24
C SER A 506 26.74 -8.53 -11.74
N HIS A 507 27.17 -7.39 -11.25
CA HIS A 507 27.42 -7.17 -9.83
C HIS A 507 27.39 -5.69 -9.46
N ALA A 508 27.13 -5.40 -8.20
CA ALA A 508 27.41 -4.11 -7.58
C ALA A 508 28.22 -4.33 -6.30
N SER A 509 29.14 -3.43 -6.00
CA SER A 509 29.96 -3.48 -4.78
C SER A 509 30.19 -2.06 -4.28
N GLY A 510 30.09 -1.85 -2.96
CA GLY A 510 30.13 -0.50 -2.39
C GLY A 510 30.23 -0.48 -0.87
N SER A 511 30.34 0.73 -0.32
CA SER A 511 30.51 0.97 1.12
C SER A 511 29.26 0.74 1.96
N GLY A 512 28.08 0.59 1.35
CA GLY A 512 26.81 0.49 2.07
C GLY A 512 26.03 1.81 2.15
N SER A 513 24.86 1.74 2.77
CA SER A 513 23.99 2.88 3.15
C SER A 513 23.51 2.72 4.58
N ALA A 514 22.69 3.66 5.09
CA ALA A 514 22.05 3.51 6.40
C ALA A 514 21.27 2.18 6.54
N SER A 515 20.59 1.75 5.47
CA SER A 515 19.79 0.51 5.42
C SER A 515 20.64 -0.75 5.24
N MET A 516 21.90 -0.60 4.80
CA MET A 516 22.87 -1.70 4.69
C MET A 516 24.29 -1.17 4.94
N PRO A 517 24.73 -1.04 6.22
CA PRO A 517 25.90 -0.23 6.58
C PRO A 517 27.26 -0.71 6.07
N SER A 518 27.37 -1.96 5.64
CA SER A 518 28.59 -2.51 5.03
C SER A 518 28.29 -3.81 4.29
N GLY A 519 29.27 -4.29 3.50
CA GLY A 519 29.18 -5.61 2.87
C GLY A 519 28.32 -5.65 1.61
N VAL A 520 28.11 -4.52 0.93
CA VAL A 520 27.44 -4.50 -0.38
C VAL A 520 28.32 -5.22 -1.39
N HIS A 521 27.90 -6.42 -1.75
CA HIS A 521 28.50 -7.21 -2.81
C HIS A 521 27.39 -8.06 -3.46
N MET A 522 26.62 -7.38 -4.30
CA MET A 522 25.40 -7.91 -4.87
C MET A 522 25.67 -8.61 -6.18
N ARG A 523 25.10 -9.79 -6.32
CA ARG A 523 25.09 -10.60 -7.55
C ARG A 523 23.76 -11.34 -7.62
N PRO A 524 23.20 -11.54 -8.80
CA PRO A 524 21.97 -12.30 -8.92
C PRO A 524 22.20 -13.79 -8.61
N LEU A 525 21.15 -14.49 -8.18
CA LEU A 525 21.19 -15.91 -7.84
C LEU A 525 21.72 -16.79 -8.98
N ARG A 526 21.43 -16.37 -10.22
CA ARG A 526 22.00 -16.92 -11.46
C ARG A 526 22.34 -15.77 -12.40
N LYS A 527 23.20 -16.04 -13.38
CA LYS A 527 23.43 -15.12 -14.50
C LYS A 527 22.19 -15.07 -15.39
N TYR A 528 21.91 -13.91 -15.98
CA TYR A 528 20.76 -13.70 -16.86
C TYR A 528 21.24 -13.19 -18.23
N PRO A 529 20.57 -13.57 -19.32
CA PRO A 529 20.79 -12.98 -20.65
C PRO A 529 20.34 -11.51 -20.68
N VAL A 530 20.69 -10.80 -21.75
CA VAL A 530 20.27 -9.41 -21.98
C VAL A 530 18.77 -9.36 -22.26
N PHE A 531 18.27 -10.29 -23.07
CA PHE A 531 16.84 -10.42 -23.38
C PHE A 531 16.26 -11.62 -22.62
N ASN A 532 15.21 -11.38 -21.84
CA ASN A 532 14.58 -12.41 -21.02
C ASN A 532 13.12 -12.58 -21.49
N HIS A 533 12.74 -13.84 -21.74
CA HIS A 533 11.45 -14.20 -22.30
C HIS A 533 10.60 -14.99 -21.31
N ASP A 534 9.28 -14.89 -21.45
CA ASP A 534 8.33 -15.74 -20.73
C ASP A 534 8.24 -17.16 -21.34
N GLU A 535 7.41 -18.01 -20.76
CA GLU A 535 7.15 -19.38 -21.21
C GLU A 535 6.57 -19.48 -22.64
N ASN A 536 6.06 -18.38 -23.19
CA ASN A 536 5.52 -18.29 -24.55
C ASN A 536 6.51 -17.66 -25.54
N GLY A 537 7.75 -17.38 -25.10
CA GLY A 537 8.78 -16.75 -25.92
C GLY A 537 8.57 -15.25 -26.14
N GLN A 538 7.72 -14.59 -25.35
CA GLN A 538 7.55 -13.13 -25.42
C GLN A 538 8.63 -12.43 -24.60
N LEU A 539 9.24 -11.38 -25.15
CA LEU A 539 10.22 -10.58 -24.44
C LEU A 539 9.57 -9.85 -23.27
N VAL A 540 9.96 -10.16 -22.03
CA VAL A 540 9.37 -9.54 -20.82
C VAL A 540 10.32 -8.61 -20.09
N MET A 541 11.62 -8.70 -20.35
CA MET A 541 12.62 -7.86 -19.71
C MET A 541 13.87 -7.70 -20.58
N VAL A 542 14.33 -6.45 -20.70
CA VAL A 542 15.68 -6.11 -21.17
C VAL A 542 16.53 -5.80 -19.95
N ARG A 543 17.66 -6.49 -19.81
CA ARG A 543 18.59 -6.35 -18.68
C ARG A 543 19.95 -5.92 -19.21
N TRP A 544 20.17 -4.61 -19.23
CA TRP A 544 21.36 -4.04 -19.86
C TRP A 544 21.90 -2.86 -19.06
N ASN A 545 23.04 -3.04 -18.41
CA ASN A 545 23.82 -1.94 -17.85
C ASN A 545 25.31 -2.27 -18.01
N GLY A 546 26.03 -1.41 -18.74
CA GLY A 546 27.44 -1.59 -19.02
C GLY A 546 28.33 -1.48 -17.77
N ASP A 547 27.89 -0.67 -16.79
CA ASP A 547 28.63 -0.38 -15.56
C ASP A 547 28.40 -1.46 -14.50
N ASP A 548 27.20 -2.06 -14.45
CA ASP A 548 26.90 -3.21 -13.59
C ASP A 548 27.52 -4.52 -14.11
N ARG A 549 27.86 -4.58 -15.40
CA ARG A 549 28.27 -5.82 -16.07
C ARG A 549 29.56 -6.34 -15.47
N GLY A 550 29.51 -7.57 -14.97
CA GLY A 550 30.66 -8.28 -14.46
C GLY A 550 31.65 -8.64 -15.57
N VAL A 551 32.84 -9.08 -15.15
CA VAL A 551 33.88 -9.58 -16.07
C VAL A 551 33.40 -10.87 -16.74
N VAL A 552 33.43 -10.91 -18.07
CA VAL A 552 33.17 -12.11 -18.90
C VAL A 552 34.48 -12.86 -19.18
N GLY A 553 34.43 -14.19 -19.31
CA GLY A 553 35.60 -15.06 -19.47
C GLY A 553 36.06 -15.73 -18.16
N GLY A 554 37.27 -16.32 -18.16
CA GLY A 554 37.91 -16.82 -16.92
C GLY A 554 37.65 -18.28 -16.52
N GLY A 555 37.33 -19.18 -17.45
CA GLY A 555 37.35 -20.64 -17.22
C GLY A 555 36.00 -21.32 -16.91
N GLY A 556 34.88 -20.71 -17.32
CA GLY A 556 33.52 -21.22 -17.09
C GLY A 556 32.77 -21.69 -18.35
N GLY A 557 33.44 -21.98 -19.46
CA GLY A 557 32.84 -22.54 -20.69
C GLY A 557 32.04 -21.56 -21.57
N ALA A 558 31.21 -20.70 -20.96
CA ALA A 558 30.23 -19.88 -21.70
C ALA A 558 30.83 -18.77 -22.58
N PHE A 559 32.06 -18.33 -22.30
CA PHE A 559 32.75 -17.25 -23.03
C PHE A 559 34.11 -17.72 -23.54
N GLU A 560 34.14 -18.89 -24.18
CA GLU A 560 35.36 -19.50 -24.73
C GLU A 560 35.36 -19.48 -26.26
N GLY A 561 36.56 -19.30 -26.84
CA GLY A 561 36.77 -19.29 -28.30
C GLY A 561 35.91 -18.27 -29.04
N GLU A 562 35.32 -18.71 -30.16
CA GLU A 562 34.50 -17.89 -31.05
C GLU A 562 33.27 -17.25 -30.36
N THR A 563 32.78 -17.85 -29.26
CA THR A 563 31.67 -17.26 -28.50
C THR A 563 32.03 -15.90 -27.91
N MET A 564 33.30 -15.69 -27.53
CA MET A 564 33.77 -14.39 -27.04
C MET A 564 33.75 -13.34 -28.15
N ASP A 565 34.18 -13.71 -29.36
CA ASP A 565 34.17 -12.81 -30.52
C ASP A 565 32.72 -12.45 -30.91
N ARG A 566 31.86 -13.47 -31.02
CA ARG A 566 30.42 -13.29 -31.30
C ARG A 566 29.72 -12.44 -30.23
N TRP A 567 30.09 -12.59 -28.96
CA TRP A 567 29.59 -11.76 -27.88
C TRP A 567 29.93 -10.29 -28.10
N TYR A 568 31.19 -9.97 -28.40
CA TYR A 568 31.61 -8.59 -28.63
C TYR A 568 31.06 -8.00 -29.93
N ASP A 569 30.85 -8.81 -30.97
CA ASP A 569 30.14 -8.39 -32.18
C ASP A 569 28.67 -8.04 -31.87
N ALA A 570 27.95 -8.95 -31.22
CA ALA A 570 26.56 -8.73 -30.83
C ALA A 570 26.42 -7.50 -29.90
N LEU A 571 27.35 -7.33 -28.96
CA LEU A 571 27.41 -6.18 -28.06
C LEU A 571 27.57 -4.87 -28.83
N ARG A 572 28.51 -4.80 -29.79
CA ARG A 572 28.71 -3.59 -30.61
C ARG A 572 27.46 -3.25 -31.41
N THR A 573 26.81 -4.24 -32.01
CA THR A 573 25.58 -4.04 -32.78
C THR A 573 24.44 -3.56 -31.89
N TRP A 574 24.26 -4.20 -30.73
CA TRP A 574 23.26 -3.81 -29.73
C TRP A 574 23.44 -2.37 -29.25
N GLU A 575 24.65 -2.02 -28.79
CA GLU A 575 24.93 -0.64 -28.38
C GLU A 575 24.83 0.35 -29.55
N GLY A 576 25.14 -0.06 -30.78
CA GLY A 576 24.95 0.74 -31.98
C GLY A 576 23.49 1.11 -32.22
N ILE A 577 22.57 0.15 -32.05
CA ILE A 577 21.13 0.38 -32.14
C ILE A 577 20.68 1.35 -31.03
N LEU A 578 21.09 1.11 -29.78
CA LEU A 578 20.75 1.99 -28.65
C LEU A 578 21.30 3.42 -28.79
N ARG A 579 22.42 3.59 -29.49
CA ARG A 579 23.04 4.90 -29.77
C ARG A 579 22.54 5.57 -31.06
N SER A 580 21.69 4.89 -31.82
CA SER A 580 21.13 5.47 -33.05
C SER A 580 20.24 6.67 -32.72
N ASP A 581 20.32 7.71 -33.54
CA ASP A 581 19.50 8.92 -33.38
C ASP A 581 18.00 8.60 -33.35
N GLU A 582 17.58 7.62 -34.16
CA GLU A 582 16.20 7.14 -34.20
C GLU A 582 15.73 6.54 -32.86
N ALA A 583 16.57 5.77 -32.18
CA ALA A 583 16.20 5.10 -30.93
C ALA A 583 16.14 6.04 -29.72
N GLN A 584 16.86 7.17 -29.75
CA GLN A 584 17.09 8.01 -28.58
C GLN A 584 16.07 9.16 -28.46
N LEU A 585 15.27 9.12 -27.38
CA LEU A 585 14.49 10.27 -26.94
C LEU A 585 15.32 11.09 -25.94
N TRP A 586 15.77 12.27 -26.37
CA TRP A 586 16.44 13.23 -25.51
C TRP A 586 15.47 14.32 -25.06
N SER A 587 15.32 14.50 -23.74
CA SER A 587 14.44 15.52 -23.17
C SER A 587 15.13 16.33 -22.08
N LYS A 588 14.87 17.64 -22.08
CA LYS A 588 15.28 18.52 -20.97
C LYS A 588 14.14 18.54 -19.96
N MET A 589 14.40 18.05 -18.73
CA MET A 589 13.42 18.17 -17.64
C MET A 589 13.30 19.62 -17.17
N GLU A 590 12.07 20.03 -16.92
CA GLU A 590 11.74 21.27 -16.22
C GLU A 590 11.52 20.98 -14.74
N VAL A 591 11.70 21.99 -13.88
CA VAL A 591 11.38 21.88 -12.46
C VAL A 591 9.90 21.59 -12.30
N GLY A 592 9.55 20.65 -11.42
CA GLY A 592 8.16 20.20 -11.25
C GLY A 592 7.73 19.16 -12.28
N THR A 593 8.66 18.60 -13.05
CA THR A 593 8.41 17.45 -13.93
C THR A 593 9.14 16.22 -13.42
N ALA A 594 8.43 15.10 -13.23
CA ALA A 594 9.03 13.79 -13.03
C ALA A 594 8.92 12.94 -14.30
N VAL A 595 9.85 12.00 -14.45
CA VAL A 595 9.74 10.90 -15.40
C VAL A 595 9.61 9.60 -14.60
N ILE A 596 8.62 8.79 -14.97
CA ILE A 596 8.39 7.46 -14.40
C ILE A 596 8.47 6.46 -15.54
N PHE A 597 9.18 5.35 -15.38
CA PHE A 597 9.34 4.37 -16.45
C PHE A 597 9.45 2.93 -15.92
N ASP A 598 9.03 1.98 -16.76
CA ASP A 598 9.24 0.54 -16.54
C ASP A 598 10.70 0.21 -16.82
N ASN A 599 11.49 0.10 -15.76
CA ASN A 599 12.92 -0.19 -15.80
C ASN A 599 13.23 -1.56 -16.41
N LEU A 600 12.24 -2.44 -16.57
CA LEU A 600 12.41 -3.71 -17.28
C LEU A 600 12.27 -3.58 -18.81
N ARG A 601 11.80 -2.43 -19.31
CA ARG A 601 11.57 -2.18 -20.74
C ARG A 601 12.38 -0.98 -21.25
N VAL A 602 12.27 0.15 -20.56
CA VAL A 602 12.80 1.43 -21.00
C VAL A 602 14.20 1.59 -20.44
N LEU A 603 15.19 1.66 -21.34
CA LEU A 603 16.53 2.06 -20.96
C LEU A 603 16.56 3.57 -20.79
N HIS A 604 17.34 4.03 -19.84
CA HIS A 604 17.47 5.44 -19.54
C HIS A 604 18.93 5.85 -19.38
N GLY A 605 19.20 7.14 -19.40
CA GLY A 605 20.53 7.69 -19.23
C GLY A 605 20.46 9.20 -19.06
N ARG A 606 21.62 9.86 -19.06
CA ARG A 606 21.66 11.33 -19.07
C ARG A 606 22.89 11.87 -19.76
N SER A 607 22.77 13.05 -20.36
CA SER A 607 23.93 13.77 -20.87
C SER A 607 24.83 14.19 -19.70
N ALA A 608 26.11 14.44 -19.97
CA ALA A 608 26.98 15.09 -19.00
C ALA A 608 26.38 16.43 -18.55
N PHE A 609 26.74 16.87 -17.34
CA PHE A 609 26.27 18.14 -16.79
C PHE A 609 27.34 18.81 -15.93
N SER A 610 27.13 20.07 -15.60
CA SER A 610 27.93 20.81 -14.62
C SER A 610 27.05 21.71 -13.77
N GLY A 611 27.51 22.02 -12.55
CA GLY A 611 26.79 22.89 -11.61
C GLY A 611 25.93 22.11 -10.61
N SER A 612 25.05 22.82 -9.91
CA SER A 612 24.22 22.24 -8.86
C SER A 612 22.92 21.68 -9.46
N ARG A 613 22.85 20.36 -9.59
CA ARG A 613 21.69 19.61 -10.09
C ARG A 613 21.18 18.68 -9.00
N ARG A 614 19.99 18.98 -8.46
CA ARG A 614 19.33 18.21 -7.39
C ARG A 614 18.19 17.40 -7.98
N LEU A 615 18.23 16.10 -7.77
CA LEU A 615 17.21 15.15 -8.18
C LEU A 615 16.68 14.42 -6.95
N CYS A 616 15.42 14.04 -7.01
CA CYS A 616 14.89 12.98 -6.15
C CYS A 616 14.35 11.83 -6.98
N GLY A 617 14.27 10.65 -6.37
CA GLY A 617 13.82 9.44 -7.03
C GLY A 617 13.62 8.28 -6.07
N ALA A 618 12.99 7.23 -6.57
CA ALA A 618 12.77 5.99 -5.84
C ALA A 618 12.50 4.84 -6.82
N TYR A 619 12.62 3.60 -6.34
CA TYR A 619 12.22 2.39 -7.05
C TYR A 619 10.88 1.87 -6.54
N VAL A 620 10.17 1.14 -7.41
CA VAL A 620 9.00 0.33 -7.04
C VAL A 620 9.22 -1.10 -7.53
N ASN A 621 8.77 -2.07 -6.74
CA ASN A 621 8.75 -3.49 -7.10
C ASN A 621 7.91 -3.76 -8.35
N GLY A 622 8.38 -4.70 -9.19
CA GLY A 622 7.68 -5.07 -10.42
C GLY A 622 6.31 -5.69 -10.21
N ASP A 623 6.13 -6.48 -9.16
CA ASP A 623 4.88 -7.22 -8.93
C ASP A 623 3.75 -6.31 -8.45
N ASP A 624 4.05 -5.41 -7.52
CA ASP A 624 3.07 -4.57 -6.85
C ASP A 624 2.40 -3.59 -7.80
N TYR A 625 3.18 -2.86 -8.60
CA TYR A 625 2.60 -1.92 -9.55
C TYR A 625 1.83 -2.64 -10.66
N ARG A 626 2.30 -3.80 -11.13
CA ARG A 626 1.60 -4.59 -12.15
C ARG A 626 0.32 -5.22 -11.60
N SER A 627 0.33 -5.61 -10.32
CA SER A 627 -0.86 -6.06 -9.61
C SER A 627 -1.91 -4.96 -9.55
N ARG A 628 -1.50 -3.76 -9.12
CA ARG A 628 -2.38 -2.59 -9.12
C ARG A 628 -2.90 -2.26 -10.52
N LEU A 629 -2.03 -2.20 -11.53
CA LEU A 629 -2.42 -1.91 -12.91
C LEU A 629 -3.49 -2.90 -13.42
N ARG A 630 -3.29 -4.21 -13.21
CA ARG A 630 -4.29 -5.23 -13.56
C ARG A 630 -5.61 -5.02 -12.81
N GLY A 631 -5.54 -4.65 -11.53
CA GLY A 631 -6.72 -4.32 -10.72
C GLY A 631 -7.50 -3.14 -11.29
N LEU A 632 -6.81 -2.04 -11.59
CA LEU A 632 -7.41 -0.83 -12.16
C LEU A 632 -7.97 -1.07 -13.56
N GLN A 633 -7.28 -1.83 -14.42
CA GLN A 633 -7.78 -2.20 -15.74
C GLN A 633 -9.07 -3.03 -15.68
N ARG A 634 -9.19 -3.93 -14.70
CA ARG A 634 -10.43 -4.67 -14.45
C ARG A 634 -11.55 -3.76 -13.94
N GLN A 635 -11.23 -2.81 -13.07
CA GLN A 635 -12.21 -1.93 -12.45
C GLN A 635 -12.69 -0.81 -13.39
N PHE A 636 -11.82 -0.27 -14.25
CA PHE A 636 -12.07 0.95 -15.02
C PHE A 636 -11.76 0.83 -16.53
N GLY A 637 -10.93 -0.15 -16.94
CA GLY A 637 -10.30 -0.20 -18.27
C GLY A 637 -10.95 -1.14 -19.29
N GLY A 638 -12.18 -1.61 -19.07
CA GLY A 638 -12.87 -2.53 -19.98
C GLY A 638 -12.40 -3.99 -19.91
N GLY A 639 -11.64 -4.36 -18.87
CA GLY A 639 -11.24 -5.74 -18.57
C GLY A 639 -9.89 -6.18 -19.17
N ASP A 640 -9.53 -7.45 -18.97
CA ASP A 640 -8.31 -8.06 -19.51
C ASP A 640 -8.52 -8.48 -20.99
N PRO A 641 -7.79 -7.91 -21.97
CA PRO A 641 -7.97 -8.24 -23.39
C PRO A 641 -7.75 -9.71 -23.72
N ARG A 642 -6.83 -10.39 -23.01
CA ARG A 642 -6.57 -11.82 -23.20
C ARG A 642 -7.77 -12.63 -22.73
N LEU A 643 -8.32 -12.28 -21.57
CA LEU A 643 -9.52 -12.89 -21.02
C LEU A 643 -10.75 -12.63 -21.89
N ALA A 644 -10.88 -11.42 -22.43
CA ALA A 644 -11.94 -11.06 -23.37
C ALA A 644 -11.86 -11.91 -24.66
N ALA A 645 -10.67 -12.04 -25.24
CA ALA A 645 -10.43 -12.88 -26.42
C ALA A 645 -10.71 -14.36 -26.15
N LEU A 646 -10.30 -14.86 -24.97
CA LEU A 646 -10.57 -16.22 -24.52
C LEU A 646 -12.07 -16.50 -24.42
N ARG A 647 -12.81 -15.61 -23.75
CA ARG A 647 -14.27 -15.72 -23.63
C ARG A 647 -14.96 -15.61 -24.99
N ALA A 648 -14.45 -14.77 -25.89
CA ALA A 648 -14.96 -14.67 -27.27
C ALA A 648 -14.79 -15.98 -28.04
N GLN A 649 -13.62 -16.62 -27.96
CA GLN A 649 -13.39 -17.95 -28.55
C GLN A 649 -14.35 -19.00 -27.98
N ILE A 650 -14.56 -19.00 -26.65
CA ILE A 650 -15.45 -19.95 -25.99
C ILE A 650 -16.90 -19.75 -26.47
N LYS A 651 -17.35 -18.50 -26.54
CA LYS A 651 -18.69 -18.15 -27.00
C LYS A 651 -18.90 -18.50 -28.47
N GLU A 652 -17.94 -18.20 -29.34
CA GLU A 652 -18.01 -18.48 -30.77
C GLU A 652 -18.13 -19.99 -31.04
N ARG A 653 -17.33 -20.80 -30.35
CA ARG A 653 -17.23 -22.23 -30.66
C ARG A 653 -18.24 -23.11 -29.93
N TRP A 654 -18.66 -22.74 -28.72
CA TRP A 654 -19.57 -23.56 -27.90
C TRP A 654 -20.86 -22.85 -27.49
N GLY A 655 -21.08 -21.58 -27.87
CA GLY A 655 -22.31 -20.85 -27.55
C GLY A 655 -22.47 -20.53 -26.06
N LEU A 656 -21.42 -20.70 -25.26
CA LEU A 656 -21.43 -20.45 -23.83
C LEU A 656 -21.07 -18.98 -23.55
N ALA A 657 -21.90 -18.29 -22.78
CA ALA A 657 -21.48 -17.03 -22.19
C ALA A 657 -20.36 -17.31 -21.18
N GLY A 658 -19.27 -16.54 -21.21
CA GLY A 658 -18.34 -16.49 -20.07
C GLY A 658 -19.10 -16.08 -18.81
N ARG A 659 -18.55 -16.37 -17.61
CA ARG A 659 -19.09 -15.82 -16.37
C ARG A 659 -19.37 -14.32 -16.56
N SER A 660 -20.59 -13.88 -16.22
CA SER A 660 -20.90 -12.46 -16.16
C SER A 660 -19.87 -11.80 -15.26
N GLU A 661 -19.27 -10.70 -15.71
CA GLU A 661 -18.49 -9.86 -14.81
C GLU A 661 -19.40 -9.48 -13.63
N PRO A 662 -18.87 -9.40 -12.40
CA PRO A 662 -19.60 -8.78 -11.30
C PRO A 662 -20.18 -7.46 -11.81
N SER A 663 -21.48 -7.26 -11.60
CA SER A 663 -22.14 -6.00 -11.97
C SER A 663 -21.34 -4.82 -11.40
N GLU A 664 -21.31 -3.69 -12.12
CA GLU A 664 -20.65 -2.40 -11.80
C GLU A 664 -20.93 -1.82 -10.39
N ALA A 665 -21.65 -2.52 -9.52
CA ALA A 665 -21.89 -2.17 -8.14
C ALA A 665 -20.73 -2.62 -7.23
N GLY A 666 -19.61 -1.88 -7.26
CA GLY A 666 -18.79 -1.56 -6.07
C GLY A 666 -18.25 -2.66 -5.14
N SER A 667 -18.43 -3.97 -5.39
CA SER A 667 -17.96 -5.02 -4.48
C SER A 667 -17.09 -6.06 -5.17
N GLN A 668 -15.83 -6.08 -4.71
CA GLN A 668 -14.88 -7.19 -4.71
C GLN A 668 -14.37 -7.67 -6.08
N ALA A 669 -13.19 -7.15 -6.47
CA ALA A 669 -12.32 -7.68 -7.53
C ALA A 669 -11.96 -9.19 -7.39
N TRP A 670 -12.36 -9.83 -6.28
CA TRP A 670 -12.16 -11.24 -5.96
C TRP A 670 -13.22 -12.18 -6.54
N GLU A 671 -14.41 -11.70 -6.92
CA GLU A 671 -15.49 -12.55 -7.44
C GLU A 671 -15.15 -13.22 -8.78
N GLY A 672 -14.18 -12.69 -9.53
CA GLY A 672 -13.68 -13.31 -10.77
C GLY A 672 -12.65 -14.43 -10.56
N TYR A 673 -12.10 -14.58 -9.35
CA TYR A 673 -11.10 -15.60 -9.00
C TYR A 673 -11.70 -16.85 -8.32
N LEU A 674 -12.88 -16.71 -7.71
CA LEU A 674 -13.77 -17.81 -7.29
C LEU A 674 -14.59 -18.27 -8.48
#